data_AF-A0A2E9H5D5-F1
#
_entry.id   AF-A0A2E9H5D5-F1
#
_cell.length_a   1.000
_cell.length_b   1.000
_cell.length_c   1.000
_cell.angle_alpha   90.00
_cell.angle_beta   90.00
_cell.angle_gamma   90.00
#
_symmetry.space_group_name_H-M   'P 1'
#
loop_
_entity.id
_entity.type
_entity.pdbx_description
1 polymer ?
#
loop_
_entity_poly.entity_id
_entity_poly.type
_entity_poly.pdbx_seq_one_letter_code
_entity_poly.pdbx_strand_id
1 'polypeptide(L)'
;MSQQTIRLSVSGMNCGSCASRVDKALSGVNGVEQVSVNLASDAAEVTANNVSTDTLIKAIQDAGYDAHEIIDRDKEMREQRERQQREYSGLRKELTLSALLTLPVFILAMGNHMVPAFSNWVHNSLGLQTSWWIQLLLTSIVLFVPGRRFYQIGIPALLKGAPDMNSLVALGATAAWGYSIVATIMPQWLPAESVSVYFEASAVIVTLILAGRFMEARAKSHTSDAIQRLMGLQSKTARVIRDGDAKEVAVKELAKGDEIEVRPGEKIPVDGQVISGDSYVNEAMITGEAEPVHKRADNKVVGGTINERGTLRFKATAIGETTVLSQIIRMVEQAQGAKLPIQDTVNKITLWFVPAVMAAALLTFIVWFFAAGEDSLTFALVNAVAVLIIACPCAMGLATPTSIMVGTGRGADLGVLFRQGTALQALQQANAVVFDKTGTLTQGEPTLNEWVTVAGDDSTTLQLAASLEQRSEHPTAEALVAFASEQTPMLEPESFEALSGLGVTGKVDGQQVLVGSATLMQEHDVVLSEAPDKAGEWQKQGLTPIYVAIDAQLKAIFCVSDPIRESAPALIKALHQRGLKTAMVTGDARATAERIANQLGIDKVVAEVKPDGEVDAVKQLQKQWGKLVFVGDGINDAPALATADVGFAIGTGTDVAIESADVVLMSDNLTVVQQAFALSKATMRNIRQNLFWAFAYNTALIPVAAGLLYPWFGILLSPMLAAAAMALSSVFVLTNALRLKRINLST
;
A
#
# COMPACT_ATOMS: atom_id res chain seq x y z
N MET A 1 21.89 1.55 -24.04
CA MET A 1 21.85 0.07 -23.90
C MET A 1 20.90 -0.21 -22.76
N SER A 2 19.82 -0.93 -23.01
CA SER A 2 18.57 -0.79 -22.26
C SER A 2 18.49 -1.74 -21.07
N GLN A 3 18.45 -1.14 -19.89
CA GLN A 3 17.91 -1.74 -18.66
C GLN A 3 16.49 -2.25 -18.96
N GLN A 4 16.20 -3.52 -18.62
CA GLN A 4 14.90 -4.12 -18.87
C GLN A 4 14.28 -4.60 -17.56
N THR A 5 12.99 -4.31 -17.38
CA THR A 5 12.20 -4.82 -16.27
C THR A 5 11.41 -6.04 -16.75
N ILE A 6 11.66 -7.20 -16.13
CA ILE A 6 11.02 -8.48 -16.43
C ILE A 6 10.12 -8.83 -15.25
N ARG A 7 8.89 -9.28 -15.54
CA ARG A 7 7.93 -9.72 -14.53
C ARG A 7 7.68 -11.22 -14.64
N LEU A 8 7.79 -11.91 -13.52
CA LEU A 8 7.65 -13.35 -13.41
C LEU A 8 6.55 -13.67 -12.41
N SER A 9 5.64 -14.56 -12.79
CA SER A 9 4.74 -15.23 -11.85
C SER A 9 5.53 -16.35 -11.17
N VAL A 10 5.39 -16.49 -9.86
CA VAL A 10 6.15 -17.43 -9.03
C VAL A 10 5.20 -18.23 -8.15
N SER A 11 5.04 -19.51 -8.47
CA SER A 11 4.12 -20.41 -7.80
C SER A 11 4.79 -21.18 -6.65
N GLY A 12 4.06 -21.36 -5.54
CA GLY A 12 4.48 -22.16 -4.39
C GLY A 12 5.06 -21.37 -3.21
N MET A 13 5.04 -20.03 -3.26
CA MET A 13 5.45 -19.20 -2.13
C MET A 13 4.36 -19.15 -1.05
N ASN A 14 4.63 -19.69 0.13
CA ASN A 14 3.62 -19.80 1.19
C ASN A 14 3.86 -18.88 2.40
N CYS A 15 5.01 -18.21 2.46
CA CYS A 15 5.38 -17.32 3.57
C CYS A 15 6.51 -16.36 3.18
N GLY A 16 6.79 -15.39 4.05
CA GLY A 16 7.83 -14.37 3.83
C GLY A 16 9.25 -14.94 3.68
N SER A 17 9.53 -16.13 4.22
CA SER A 17 10.83 -16.80 4.03
C SER A 17 10.95 -17.45 2.64
N CYS A 18 9.84 -17.89 2.04
CA CYS A 18 9.81 -18.35 0.65
C CYS A 18 10.14 -17.19 -0.30
N ALA A 19 9.45 -16.06 -0.15
CA ALA A 19 9.72 -14.86 -0.94
C ALA A 19 11.19 -14.40 -0.78
N SER A 20 11.72 -14.41 0.44
CA SER A 20 13.14 -14.07 0.69
C SER A 20 14.14 -15.04 0.06
N ARG A 21 13.75 -16.29 -0.20
CA ARG A 21 14.60 -17.27 -0.87
C ARG A 21 14.63 -17.03 -2.38
N VAL A 22 13.46 -16.77 -2.97
CA VAL A 22 13.31 -16.37 -4.38
C VAL A 22 14.08 -15.09 -4.65
N ASP A 23 13.91 -14.09 -3.78
CA ASP A 23 14.62 -12.81 -3.83
C ASP A 23 16.15 -13.01 -3.85
N LYS A 24 16.69 -13.75 -2.89
CA LYS A 24 18.13 -14.08 -2.85
C LYS A 24 18.61 -14.86 -4.08
N ALA A 25 17.79 -15.76 -4.61
CA ALA A 25 18.15 -16.53 -5.80
C ALA A 25 18.26 -15.62 -7.03
N LEU A 26 17.30 -14.70 -7.21
CA LEU A 26 17.28 -13.73 -8.29
C LEU A 26 18.38 -12.67 -8.15
N SER A 27 18.59 -12.12 -6.94
CA SER A 27 19.66 -11.15 -6.69
C SER A 27 21.06 -11.74 -6.84
N GLY A 28 21.19 -13.08 -6.76
CA GLY A 28 22.45 -13.79 -7.00
C GLY A 28 22.79 -13.96 -8.49
N VAL A 29 21.88 -13.65 -9.40
CA VAL A 29 22.11 -13.75 -10.85
C VAL A 29 22.92 -12.55 -11.34
N ASN A 30 24.06 -12.80 -11.99
CA ASN A 30 24.89 -11.74 -12.56
C ASN A 30 24.11 -10.91 -13.59
N GLY A 31 24.12 -9.59 -13.43
CA GLY A 31 23.39 -8.65 -14.29
C GLY A 31 22.04 -8.20 -13.73
N VAL A 32 21.57 -8.78 -12.63
CA VAL A 32 20.40 -8.27 -11.89
C VAL A 32 20.82 -7.10 -11.00
N GLU A 33 20.11 -5.98 -11.11
CA GLU A 33 20.34 -4.78 -10.29
C GLU A 33 19.34 -4.68 -9.14
N GLN A 34 18.07 -4.95 -9.43
CA GLN A 34 16.98 -4.83 -8.47
C GLN A 34 16.02 -6.02 -8.59
N VAL A 35 15.58 -6.52 -7.44
CA VAL A 35 14.57 -7.58 -7.33
C VAL A 35 13.50 -7.11 -6.36
N SER A 36 12.24 -7.36 -6.70
CA SER A 36 11.10 -7.18 -5.82
C SER A 36 10.21 -8.41 -5.91
N VAL A 37 10.09 -9.18 -4.83
CA VAL A 37 9.23 -10.37 -4.77
C VAL A 37 7.99 -10.06 -3.91
N ASN A 38 6.83 -10.11 -4.54
CA ASN A 38 5.53 -9.87 -3.93
C ASN A 38 4.84 -11.19 -3.59
N LEU A 39 4.76 -11.51 -2.29
CA LEU A 39 4.06 -12.70 -1.79
C LEU A 39 2.53 -12.63 -1.97
N ALA A 40 1.94 -11.43 -2.00
CA ALA A 40 0.50 -11.28 -2.14
C ALA A 40 0.04 -11.52 -3.59
N SER A 41 0.86 -11.12 -4.56
CA SER A 41 0.58 -11.30 -5.99
C SER A 41 1.28 -12.51 -6.61
N ASP A 42 1.96 -13.34 -5.81
CA ASP A 42 2.76 -14.48 -6.30
C ASP A 42 3.65 -14.09 -7.49
N ALA A 43 4.30 -12.92 -7.43
CA ALA A 43 5.05 -12.38 -8.56
C ALA A 43 6.41 -11.82 -8.13
N ALA A 44 7.35 -11.80 -9.06
CA ALA A 44 8.66 -11.18 -8.94
C ALA A 44 8.86 -10.17 -10.08
N GLU A 45 9.31 -8.97 -9.75
CA GLU A 45 9.74 -7.95 -10.70
C GLU A 45 11.26 -7.82 -10.59
N VAL A 46 11.94 -7.94 -11.73
CA VAL A 46 13.40 -7.97 -11.82
C VAL A 46 13.85 -6.93 -12.82
N THR A 47 14.70 -6.00 -12.37
CA THR A 47 15.40 -5.05 -13.24
C THR A 47 16.81 -5.59 -13.49
N ALA A 48 17.10 -5.90 -14.74
CA ALA A 48 18.35 -6.54 -15.13
C ALA A 48 18.93 -5.98 -16.43
N ASN A 49 20.25 -6.10 -16.54
CA ASN A 49 21.04 -5.78 -17.72
C ASN A 49 21.56 -7.07 -18.35
N ASN A 50 21.19 -7.34 -19.61
CA ASN A 50 21.66 -8.48 -20.39
C ASN A 50 21.39 -9.87 -19.77
N VAL A 51 20.30 -10.03 -19.01
CA VAL A 51 19.87 -11.33 -18.45
C VAL A 51 18.63 -11.81 -19.18
N SER A 52 18.62 -13.07 -19.63
CA SER A 52 17.42 -13.67 -20.26
C SER A 52 16.40 -14.10 -19.22
N THR A 53 15.11 -14.01 -19.56
CA THR A 53 14.00 -14.50 -18.74
C THR A 53 14.21 -15.95 -18.30
N ASP A 54 14.68 -16.83 -19.21
CA ASP A 54 14.94 -18.25 -18.91
C ASP A 54 15.98 -18.45 -17.80
N THR A 55 16.99 -17.57 -17.73
CA THR A 55 18.02 -17.64 -16.67
C THR A 55 17.40 -17.32 -15.31
N LEU A 56 16.51 -16.33 -15.25
CA LEU A 56 15.79 -15.97 -14.04
C LEU A 56 14.82 -17.08 -13.61
N ILE A 57 14.05 -17.65 -14.54
CA ILE A 57 13.14 -18.78 -14.27
C ILE A 57 13.92 -19.96 -13.70
N LYS A 58 15.07 -20.29 -14.29
CA LYS A 58 15.91 -21.40 -13.81
C LYS A 58 16.44 -21.15 -12.39
N ALA A 59 16.85 -19.93 -12.06
CA ALA A 59 17.27 -19.58 -10.70
C ALA A 59 16.14 -19.77 -9.68
N ILE A 60 14.90 -19.46 -10.06
CA ILE A 60 13.70 -19.68 -9.22
C ILE A 60 13.42 -21.19 -9.06
N GLN A 61 13.56 -21.97 -10.13
CA GLN A 61 13.41 -23.43 -10.11
C GLN A 61 14.47 -24.11 -9.24
N ASP A 62 15.72 -23.68 -9.30
CA ASP A 62 16.81 -24.17 -8.45
C ASP A 62 16.56 -23.83 -6.96
N ALA A 63 15.89 -22.70 -6.69
CA ALA A 63 15.41 -22.34 -5.35
C ALA A 63 14.20 -23.18 -4.88
N GLY A 64 13.60 -23.96 -5.78
CA GLY A 64 12.51 -24.91 -5.51
C GLY A 64 11.11 -24.39 -5.79
N TYR A 65 10.96 -23.37 -6.64
CA TYR A 65 9.67 -22.76 -7.00
C TYR A 65 9.44 -22.81 -8.52
N ASP A 66 8.18 -22.79 -8.94
CA ASP A 66 7.86 -22.75 -10.38
C ASP A 66 7.64 -21.31 -10.83
N ALA A 67 8.02 -20.96 -12.06
CA ALA A 67 7.92 -19.60 -12.55
C ALA A 67 7.70 -19.49 -14.06
N HIS A 68 6.93 -18.47 -14.48
CA HIS A 68 6.68 -18.12 -15.88
C HIS A 68 6.61 -16.61 -16.06
N GLU A 69 6.87 -16.11 -17.27
CA GLU A 69 6.83 -14.67 -17.56
C GLU A 69 5.40 -14.12 -17.65
N ILE A 70 5.17 -12.95 -17.06
CA ILE A 70 3.88 -12.25 -17.11
C ILE A 70 3.86 -11.33 -18.33
N ILE A 71 3.18 -11.78 -19.40
CA ILE A 71 3.02 -11.01 -20.64
C ILE A 71 1.73 -10.17 -20.61
N ASP A 72 0.66 -10.68 -20.00
CA ASP A 72 -0.64 -10.00 -19.88
C ASP A 72 -1.06 -9.97 -18.39
N ARG A 73 -1.01 -8.78 -17.79
CA ARG A 73 -1.34 -8.56 -16.37
C ARG A 73 -2.81 -8.84 -16.06
N ASP A 74 -3.73 -8.43 -16.94
CA ASP A 74 -5.17 -8.63 -16.76
C ASP A 74 -5.48 -10.13 -16.70
N LYS A 75 -4.85 -10.88 -17.60
CA LYS A 75 -4.99 -12.34 -17.67
C LYS A 75 -4.36 -13.01 -16.45
N GLU A 76 -3.13 -12.67 -16.10
CA GLU A 76 -2.44 -13.24 -14.94
C GLU A 76 -3.21 -12.98 -13.65
N MET A 77 -3.71 -11.75 -13.44
CA MET A 77 -4.55 -11.43 -12.28
C MET A 77 -5.82 -12.29 -12.21
N ARG A 78 -6.49 -12.55 -13.34
CA ARG A 78 -7.67 -13.43 -13.38
C ARG A 78 -7.29 -14.86 -13.05
N GLU A 79 -6.22 -15.38 -13.64
CA GLU A 79 -5.72 -16.72 -13.36
C GLU A 79 -5.30 -16.89 -11.89
N GLN A 80 -4.61 -15.91 -11.33
CA GLN A 80 -4.23 -15.91 -9.92
C GLN A 80 -5.46 -15.94 -9.00
N ARG A 81 -6.50 -15.16 -9.32
CA ARG A 81 -7.78 -15.18 -8.58
C ARG A 81 -8.46 -16.53 -8.67
N GLU A 82 -8.50 -17.13 -9.86
CA GLU A 82 -9.06 -18.46 -10.02
C GLU A 82 -8.27 -19.50 -9.22
N ARG A 83 -6.94 -19.42 -9.19
CA ARG A 83 -6.08 -20.28 -8.37
C ARG A 83 -6.39 -20.11 -6.88
N GLN A 84 -6.49 -18.87 -6.38
CA GLN A 84 -6.84 -18.57 -4.98
C GLN A 84 -8.25 -19.09 -4.61
N GLN A 85 -9.23 -18.95 -5.51
CA GLN A 85 -10.59 -19.48 -5.29
C GLN A 85 -10.62 -21.02 -5.33
N ARG A 86 -9.85 -21.65 -6.22
CA ARG A 86 -9.69 -23.11 -6.28
C ARG A 86 -9.02 -23.62 -5.01
N GLU A 87 -7.99 -22.94 -4.51
CA GLU A 87 -7.33 -23.28 -3.24
C GLU A 87 -8.31 -23.15 -2.06
N TYR A 88 -9.04 -22.04 -1.96
CA TYR A 88 -10.04 -21.83 -0.91
C TYR A 88 -11.13 -22.92 -0.92
N SER A 89 -11.68 -23.23 -2.11
CA SER A 89 -12.71 -24.27 -2.25
C SER A 89 -12.14 -25.68 -2.00
N GLY A 90 -10.89 -25.93 -2.36
CA GLY A 90 -10.17 -27.17 -2.06
C GLY A 90 -9.96 -27.35 -0.56
N LEU A 91 -9.44 -26.33 0.14
CA LEU A 91 -9.28 -26.30 1.59
C LEU A 91 -10.61 -26.51 2.31
N ARG A 92 -11.71 -25.94 1.80
CA ARG A 92 -13.05 -26.18 2.35
C ARG A 92 -13.43 -27.65 2.26
N LYS A 93 -13.26 -28.28 1.10
CA LYS A 93 -13.57 -29.70 0.88
C LYS A 93 -12.72 -30.60 1.78
N GLU A 94 -11.41 -30.36 1.81
CA GLU A 94 -10.48 -31.13 2.64
C GLU A 94 -10.78 -30.98 4.13
N LEU A 95 -11.07 -29.76 4.61
CA LEU A 95 -11.49 -29.53 5.98
C LEU A 95 -12.80 -30.24 6.29
N THR A 96 -13.81 -30.16 5.41
CA THR A 96 -15.09 -30.85 5.65
C THR A 96 -14.93 -32.36 5.70
N LEU A 97 -14.13 -32.93 4.80
CA LEU A 97 -13.84 -34.37 4.79
C LEU A 97 -13.04 -34.78 6.03
N SER A 98 -11.99 -34.03 6.38
CA SER A 98 -11.15 -34.27 7.55
C SER A 98 -11.98 -34.18 8.84
N ALA A 99 -12.83 -33.16 8.99
CA ALA A 99 -13.69 -33.00 10.15
C ALA A 99 -14.71 -34.13 10.28
N LEU A 100 -15.32 -34.54 9.16
CA LEU A 100 -16.31 -35.63 9.15
C LEU A 100 -15.69 -36.98 9.53
N LEU A 101 -14.45 -37.25 9.12
CA LEU A 101 -13.72 -38.48 9.45
C LEU A 101 -13.09 -38.45 10.84
N THR A 102 -12.59 -37.29 11.28
CA THR A 102 -11.98 -37.10 12.59
C THR A 102 -13.01 -37.09 13.71
N LEU A 103 -14.24 -36.61 13.47
CA LEU A 103 -15.26 -36.52 14.50
C LEU A 103 -15.60 -37.89 15.14
N PRO A 104 -15.85 -38.98 14.37
CA PRO A 104 -16.01 -40.31 14.95
C PRO A 104 -14.78 -40.80 15.72
N VAL A 105 -13.56 -40.55 15.22
CA VAL A 105 -12.31 -40.94 15.90
C VAL A 105 -12.21 -40.23 17.24
N PHE A 106 -12.45 -38.91 17.26
CA PHE A 106 -12.46 -38.09 18.47
C PHE A 106 -13.51 -38.55 19.47
N ILE A 107 -14.74 -38.83 19.02
CA ILE A 107 -15.82 -39.33 19.90
C ILE A 107 -15.46 -40.70 20.48
N LEU A 108 -14.93 -41.62 19.67
CA LEU A 108 -14.58 -42.97 20.12
C LEU A 108 -13.44 -42.95 21.16
N ALA A 109 -12.44 -42.10 20.95
CA ALA A 109 -11.28 -42.07 21.82
C ALA A 109 -11.50 -41.18 23.06
N MET A 110 -11.96 -39.94 22.92
CA MET A 110 -12.27 -39.07 24.07
C MET A 110 -13.54 -39.47 24.81
N GLY A 111 -14.59 -39.93 24.11
CA GLY A 111 -15.83 -40.37 24.76
C GLY A 111 -15.62 -41.56 25.69
N ASN A 112 -14.67 -42.44 25.36
CA ASN A 112 -14.29 -43.58 26.21
C ASN A 112 -13.62 -43.15 27.52
N HIS A 113 -12.99 -41.97 27.57
CA HIS A 113 -12.37 -41.44 28.79
C HIS A 113 -13.30 -40.49 29.58
N MET A 114 -14.19 -39.76 28.91
CA MET A 114 -15.01 -38.72 29.55
C MET A 114 -16.36 -39.19 30.08
N VAL A 115 -16.94 -40.25 29.50
CA VAL A 115 -18.29 -40.72 29.88
C VAL A 115 -18.24 -42.23 30.18
N PRO A 116 -18.25 -42.65 31.45
CA PRO A 116 -18.17 -44.06 31.84
C PRO A 116 -19.26 -44.93 31.20
N ALA A 117 -20.48 -44.40 31.04
CA ALA A 117 -21.57 -45.09 30.37
C ALA A 117 -21.30 -45.34 28.88
N PHE A 118 -20.62 -44.40 28.21
CA PHE A 118 -20.23 -44.53 26.81
C PHE A 118 -19.07 -45.52 26.66
N SER A 119 -18.07 -45.47 27.56
CA SER A 119 -16.99 -46.44 27.62
C SER A 119 -17.52 -47.87 27.71
N ASN A 120 -18.45 -48.12 28.64
CA ASN A 120 -19.09 -49.42 28.81
C ASN A 120 -19.92 -49.82 27.58
N TRP A 121 -20.61 -48.88 26.94
CA TRP A 121 -21.34 -49.15 25.70
C TRP A 121 -20.42 -49.53 24.55
N VAL A 122 -19.31 -48.81 24.34
CA VAL A 122 -18.31 -49.12 23.30
C VAL A 122 -17.67 -50.47 23.57
N HIS A 123 -17.26 -50.74 24.82
CA HIS A 123 -16.69 -52.02 25.21
C HIS A 123 -17.65 -53.18 24.98
N ASN A 124 -18.92 -53.03 25.37
CA ASN A 124 -19.91 -54.10 25.27
C ASN A 124 -20.49 -54.30 23.86
N SER A 125 -20.52 -53.24 23.03
CA SER A 125 -21.15 -53.31 21.70
C SER A 125 -20.15 -53.50 20.57
N LEU A 126 -19.04 -52.75 20.58
CA LEU A 126 -18.06 -52.72 19.50
C LEU A 126 -16.80 -53.53 19.83
N GLY A 127 -16.39 -53.52 21.10
CA GLY A 127 -15.11 -54.07 21.56
C GLY A 127 -13.94 -53.11 21.31
N LEU A 128 -12.97 -53.11 22.24
CA LEU A 128 -11.78 -52.24 22.21
C LEU A 128 -10.99 -52.36 20.89
N GLN A 129 -10.72 -53.60 20.47
CA GLN A 129 -9.86 -53.83 19.31
C GLN A 129 -10.53 -53.43 18.00
N THR A 130 -11.84 -53.65 17.86
CA THR A 130 -12.63 -53.17 16.72
C THR A 130 -12.64 -51.64 16.66
N SER A 131 -12.77 -50.98 17.82
CA SER A 131 -12.68 -49.52 17.92
C SER A 131 -11.32 -49.01 17.40
N TRP A 132 -10.22 -49.64 17.79
CA TRP A 132 -8.88 -49.27 17.30
C TRP A 132 -8.71 -49.49 15.80
N TRP A 133 -9.26 -50.57 15.24
CA TRP A 133 -9.24 -50.79 13.79
C TRP A 133 -10.05 -49.72 13.02
N ILE A 134 -11.21 -49.32 13.54
CA ILE A 134 -12.01 -48.23 12.96
C ILE A 134 -11.22 -46.92 13.02
N GLN A 135 -10.60 -46.61 14.16
CA GLN A 135 -9.79 -45.41 14.32
C GLN A 135 -8.57 -45.41 13.39
N LEU A 136 -7.89 -46.55 13.24
CA LEU A 136 -6.78 -46.73 12.30
C LEU A 136 -7.22 -46.42 10.88
N LEU A 137 -8.33 -47.00 10.42
CA LEU A 137 -8.83 -46.80 9.06
C LEU A 137 -9.17 -45.33 8.80
N LEU A 138 -10.01 -44.74 9.66
CA LEU A 138 -10.47 -43.35 9.51
C LEU A 138 -9.30 -42.36 9.58
N THR A 139 -8.39 -42.56 10.54
CA THR A 139 -7.21 -41.70 10.71
C THR A 139 -6.25 -41.82 9.54
N SER A 140 -6.04 -43.03 9.00
CA SER A 140 -5.22 -43.22 7.80
C SER A 140 -5.81 -42.48 6.60
N ILE A 141 -7.14 -42.51 6.43
CA ILE A 141 -7.80 -41.72 5.38
C ILE A 141 -7.57 -40.22 5.61
N VAL A 142 -7.71 -39.72 6.84
CA VAL A 142 -7.44 -38.31 7.17
C VAL A 142 -6.00 -37.90 6.83
N LEU A 143 -5.01 -38.71 7.18
CA LEU A 143 -3.59 -38.40 6.94
C LEU A 143 -3.25 -38.41 5.44
N PHE A 144 -3.69 -39.43 4.70
CA PHE A 144 -3.25 -39.63 3.32
C PHE A 144 -4.16 -39.00 2.26
N VAL A 145 -5.37 -38.55 2.62
CA VAL A 145 -6.29 -37.87 1.69
C VAL A 145 -6.28 -36.35 1.94
N PRO A 146 -6.99 -35.77 2.92
CA PRO A 146 -6.93 -34.32 3.16
C PRO A 146 -5.57 -33.87 3.75
N GLY A 147 -4.89 -34.73 4.53
CA GLY A 147 -3.57 -34.44 5.09
C GLY A 147 -2.39 -34.56 4.12
N ARG A 148 -2.61 -35.07 2.90
CA ARG A 148 -1.57 -35.39 1.90
C ARG A 148 -0.60 -34.23 1.65
N ARG A 149 -1.12 -33.00 1.62
CA ARG A 149 -0.35 -31.77 1.41
C ARG A 149 0.82 -31.61 2.39
N PHE A 150 0.63 -31.99 3.66
CA PHE A 150 1.65 -31.83 4.70
C PHE A 150 2.83 -32.76 4.42
N TYR A 151 2.57 -33.95 3.89
CA TYR A 151 3.60 -34.90 3.49
C TYR A 151 4.33 -34.50 2.22
N GLN A 152 3.59 -34.03 1.20
CA GLN A 152 4.16 -33.63 -0.08
C GLN A 152 5.09 -32.41 0.03
N ILE A 153 4.80 -31.49 0.95
CA ILE A 153 5.62 -30.29 1.17
C ILE A 153 6.63 -30.51 2.30
N GLY A 154 6.20 -31.12 3.40
CA GLY A 154 6.97 -31.23 4.63
C GLY A 154 8.15 -32.19 4.56
N ILE A 155 8.00 -33.35 3.90
CA ILE A 155 9.10 -34.33 3.79
C ILE A 155 10.26 -33.75 2.94
N PRO A 156 10.03 -33.19 1.74
CA PRO A 156 11.11 -32.56 0.99
C PRO A 156 11.78 -31.40 1.73
N ALA A 157 11.01 -30.56 2.44
CA ALA A 157 11.55 -29.44 3.21
C ALA A 157 12.49 -29.90 4.35
N LEU A 158 12.11 -30.99 5.03
CA LEU A 158 12.95 -31.63 6.06
C LEU A 158 14.25 -32.19 5.48
N LEU A 159 14.17 -32.92 4.37
CA LEU A 159 15.33 -33.52 3.69
C LEU A 159 16.31 -32.46 3.16
N LYS A 160 15.80 -31.29 2.77
CA LYS A 160 16.61 -30.13 2.33
C LYS A 160 17.19 -29.30 3.48
N GLY A 161 17.03 -29.73 4.74
CA GLY A 161 17.54 -29.01 5.92
C GLY A 161 16.84 -27.69 6.20
N ALA A 162 15.64 -27.49 5.66
CA ALA A 162 14.83 -26.28 5.85
C ALA A 162 13.42 -26.65 6.35
N PRO A 163 13.29 -27.30 7.53
CA PRO A 163 12.01 -27.75 8.04
C PRO A 163 11.05 -26.57 8.23
N ASP A 164 9.80 -26.77 7.81
CA ASP A 164 8.72 -25.79 7.95
C ASP A 164 7.55 -26.37 8.77
N MET A 165 6.44 -25.62 8.84
CA MET A 165 5.23 -26.10 9.51
C MET A 165 4.73 -27.44 8.95
N ASN A 166 4.80 -27.64 7.63
CA ASN A 166 4.36 -28.88 7.01
C ASN A 166 5.25 -30.05 7.45
N SER A 167 6.56 -29.82 7.58
CA SER A 167 7.50 -30.81 8.14
C SER A 167 7.13 -31.18 9.58
N LEU A 168 6.83 -30.19 10.43
CA LEU A 168 6.47 -30.42 11.83
C LEU A 168 5.16 -31.20 11.98
N VAL A 169 4.13 -30.86 11.19
CA VAL A 169 2.84 -31.57 11.18
C VAL A 169 3.01 -32.99 10.64
N ALA A 170 3.74 -33.16 9.54
CA ALA A 170 4.01 -34.47 8.96
C ALA A 170 4.75 -35.38 9.95
N LEU A 171 5.77 -34.86 10.65
CA LEU A 171 6.51 -35.61 11.66
C LEU A 171 5.63 -35.95 12.87
N GLY A 172 4.92 -34.96 13.44
CA GLY A 172 4.09 -35.16 14.63
C GLY A 172 2.91 -36.10 14.40
N ALA A 173 2.16 -35.90 13.31
CA ALA A 173 1.02 -36.74 12.96
C ALA A 173 1.46 -38.18 12.62
N THR A 174 2.57 -38.34 11.89
CA THR A 174 3.09 -39.69 11.58
C THR A 174 3.68 -40.39 12.79
N ALA A 175 4.33 -39.67 13.71
CA ALA A 175 4.83 -40.27 14.95
C ALA A 175 3.68 -40.83 15.81
N ALA A 176 2.62 -40.04 16.01
CA ALA A 176 1.45 -40.47 16.76
C ALA A 176 0.69 -41.62 16.05
N TRP A 177 0.51 -41.54 14.73
CA TRP A 177 -0.15 -42.59 13.95
C TRP A 177 0.67 -43.88 13.90
N GLY A 178 1.98 -43.79 13.68
CA GLY A 178 2.89 -44.93 13.61
C GLY A 178 2.99 -45.68 14.94
N TYR A 179 3.10 -44.94 16.05
CA TYR A 179 3.02 -45.53 17.40
C TYR A 179 1.68 -46.27 17.61
N SER A 180 0.58 -45.63 17.22
CA SER A 180 -0.77 -46.21 17.36
C SER A 180 -0.95 -47.49 16.53
N ILE A 181 -0.30 -47.58 15.37
CA ILE A 181 -0.28 -48.82 14.57
C ILE A 181 0.45 -49.93 15.30
N VAL A 182 1.63 -49.66 15.86
CA VAL A 182 2.39 -50.67 16.61
C VAL A 182 1.56 -51.15 17.80
N ALA A 183 0.91 -50.25 18.54
CA ALA A 183 0.01 -50.60 19.64
C ALA A 183 -1.21 -51.43 19.18
N THR A 184 -1.72 -51.22 17.97
CA THR A 184 -2.91 -51.93 17.46
C THR A 184 -2.58 -53.30 16.87
N ILE A 185 -1.48 -53.42 16.11
CA ILE A 185 -1.14 -54.61 15.32
C ILE A 185 -0.13 -55.52 16.04
N MET A 186 0.80 -54.92 16.79
CA MET A 186 1.89 -55.62 17.47
C MET A 186 2.01 -55.17 18.94
N PRO A 187 0.93 -55.26 19.75
CA PRO A 187 0.96 -54.81 21.15
C PRO A 187 2.04 -55.51 21.97
N GLN A 188 2.43 -56.73 21.61
CA GLN A 188 3.51 -57.50 22.25
C GLN A 188 4.91 -56.86 22.15
N TRP A 189 5.10 -55.86 21.28
CA TRP A 189 6.37 -55.12 21.16
C TRP A 189 6.44 -53.93 22.13
N LEU A 190 5.35 -53.63 22.83
CA LEU A 190 5.26 -52.58 23.82
C LEU A 190 5.11 -53.21 25.21
N PRO A 191 5.61 -52.55 26.27
CA PRO A 191 5.25 -52.90 27.64
C PRO A 191 3.73 -52.89 27.79
N ALA A 192 3.18 -53.86 28.52
CA ALA A 192 1.73 -54.05 28.64
C ALA A 192 0.99 -52.80 29.16
N GLU A 193 1.66 -52.03 30.01
CA GLU A 193 1.14 -50.79 30.61
C GLU A 193 1.09 -49.62 29.62
N SER A 194 1.96 -49.64 28.59
CA SER A 194 2.09 -48.56 27.62
C SER A 194 1.17 -48.71 26.41
N VAL A 195 0.41 -49.81 26.28
CA VAL A 195 -0.42 -50.07 25.08
C VAL A 195 -1.63 -49.13 25.04
N SER A 196 -1.46 -48.02 24.32
CA SER A 196 -2.49 -47.00 24.11
C SER A 196 -2.44 -46.49 22.66
N VAL A 197 -3.54 -45.94 22.16
CA VAL A 197 -3.62 -45.41 20.79
C VAL A 197 -3.87 -43.90 20.80
N TYR A 198 -3.23 -43.22 19.85
CA TYR A 198 -3.25 -41.76 19.65
C TYR A 198 -3.67 -41.40 18.22
N PHE A 199 -4.52 -42.24 17.62
CA PHE A 199 -5.13 -41.97 16.32
C PHE A 199 -5.89 -40.64 16.32
N GLU A 200 -6.60 -40.35 17.42
CA GLU A 200 -7.29 -39.07 17.64
C GLU A 200 -6.35 -37.87 17.53
N ALA A 201 -5.15 -37.94 18.13
CA ALA A 201 -4.23 -36.83 18.16
C ALA A 201 -3.79 -36.50 16.73
N SER A 202 -3.43 -37.53 15.97
CA SER A 202 -3.03 -37.40 14.56
C SER A 202 -4.12 -36.78 13.70
N ALA A 203 -5.35 -37.30 13.81
CA ALA A 203 -6.51 -36.85 13.02
C ALA A 203 -6.94 -35.41 13.38
N VAL A 204 -6.98 -35.10 14.68
CA VAL A 204 -7.35 -33.77 15.19
C VAL A 204 -6.31 -32.73 14.83
N ILE A 205 -5.01 -33.04 14.94
CA ILE A 205 -3.93 -32.13 14.52
C ILE A 205 -4.11 -31.76 13.05
N VAL A 206 -4.20 -32.74 12.15
CA VAL A 206 -4.40 -32.50 10.70
C VAL A 206 -5.64 -31.65 10.46
N THR A 207 -6.76 -31.97 11.11
CA THR A 207 -8.03 -31.25 10.95
C THR A 207 -7.95 -29.80 11.43
N LEU A 208 -7.35 -29.54 12.60
CA LEU A 208 -7.23 -28.19 13.16
C LEU A 208 -6.26 -27.33 12.37
N ILE A 209 -5.17 -27.90 11.86
CA ILE A 209 -4.24 -27.18 10.99
C ILE A 209 -4.91 -26.84 9.65
N LEU A 210 -5.68 -27.77 9.07
CA LEU A 210 -6.51 -27.49 7.89
C LEU A 210 -7.55 -26.41 8.17
N ALA A 211 -8.15 -26.39 9.36
CA ALA A 211 -9.07 -25.34 9.79
C ALA A 211 -8.36 -23.98 9.83
N GLY A 212 -7.16 -23.92 10.43
CA GLY A 212 -6.33 -22.72 10.44
C GLY A 212 -6.00 -22.23 9.02
N ARG A 213 -5.61 -23.13 8.11
CA ARG A 213 -5.33 -22.82 6.70
C ARG A 213 -6.56 -22.34 5.94
N PHE A 214 -7.72 -22.97 6.17
CA PHE A 214 -8.98 -22.53 5.59
C PHE A 214 -9.35 -21.12 6.06
N MET A 215 -9.19 -20.83 7.36
CA MET A 215 -9.43 -19.50 7.91
C MET A 215 -8.44 -18.46 7.36
N GLU A 216 -7.17 -18.82 7.21
CA GLU A 216 -6.15 -18.01 6.54
C GLU A 216 -6.56 -17.68 5.10
N ALA A 217 -6.88 -18.69 4.28
CA ALA A 217 -7.29 -18.50 2.89
C ALA A 217 -8.57 -17.66 2.78
N ARG A 218 -9.54 -17.88 3.68
CA ARG A 218 -10.75 -17.06 3.76
C ARG A 218 -10.42 -15.60 4.05
N ALA A 219 -9.55 -15.34 5.02
CA ALA A 219 -9.19 -13.98 5.38
C ALA A 219 -8.39 -13.28 4.26
N LYS A 220 -7.44 -13.97 3.63
CA LYS A 220 -6.71 -13.49 2.44
C LYS A 220 -7.67 -13.13 1.30
N SER A 221 -8.69 -13.94 1.06
CA SER A 221 -9.71 -13.64 0.04
C SER A 221 -10.48 -12.35 0.31
N HIS A 222 -10.65 -11.94 1.58
CA HIS A 222 -11.34 -10.71 1.97
C HIS A 222 -10.42 -9.48 2.02
N THR A 223 -9.10 -9.66 2.06
CA THR A 223 -8.14 -8.55 2.12
C THR A 223 -7.85 -7.97 0.73
N SER A 224 -8.12 -8.71 -0.34
CA SER A 224 -8.08 -8.24 -1.73
C SER A 224 -9.29 -7.37 -2.14
N ASP A 225 -10.24 -7.10 -1.22
CA ASP A 225 -11.45 -6.30 -1.47
C ASP A 225 -11.14 -4.88 -2.00
N ALA A 226 -10.06 -4.24 -1.55
CA ALA A 226 -9.75 -2.85 -1.92
C ALA A 226 -9.41 -2.73 -3.42
N ILE A 227 -8.52 -3.59 -3.91
CA ILE A 227 -8.22 -3.68 -5.35
C ILE A 227 -9.46 -4.10 -6.14
N GLN A 228 -10.27 -5.02 -5.61
CA GLN A 228 -11.52 -5.42 -6.28
C GLN A 228 -12.51 -4.27 -6.42
N ARG A 229 -12.62 -3.40 -5.42
CA ARG A 229 -13.46 -2.20 -5.50
C ARG A 229 -12.94 -1.22 -6.55
N LEU A 230 -11.63 -0.94 -6.55
CA LEU A 230 -11.00 -0.09 -7.57
C LEU A 230 -11.21 -0.63 -8.98
N MET A 231 -11.03 -1.93 -9.20
CA MET A 231 -11.34 -2.57 -10.48
C MET A 231 -12.84 -2.55 -10.82
N GLY A 232 -13.71 -2.62 -9.82
CA GLY A 232 -15.15 -2.46 -9.99
C GLY A 232 -15.55 -1.07 -10.46
N LEU A 233 -14.67 -0.06 -10.32
CA LEU A 233 -14.89 1.28 -10.88
C LEU A 233 -14.64 1.34 -12.39
N GLN A 234 -13.80 0.47 -12.96
CA GLN A 234 -13.55 0.47 -14.40
C GLN A 234 -14.82 0.12 -15.18
N SER A 235 -15.14 0.95 -16.18
CA SER A 235 -16.22 0.62 -17.12
C SER A 235 -15.78 -0.48 -18.09
N LYS A 236 -16.72 -1.31 -18.54
CA LYS A 236 -16.48 -2.33 -19.57
C LYS A 236 -16.78 -1.81 -20.96
N THR A 237 -17.73 -0.89 -21.06
CA THR A 237 -18.18 -0.27 -22.32
C THR A 237 -18.08 1.24 -22.23
N ALA A 238 -18.01 1.88 -23.39
CA ALA A 238 -18.02 3.33 -23.54
C ALA A 238 -18.88 3.71 -24.73
N ARG A 239 -19.54 4.86 -24.66
CA ARG A 239 -20.34 5.41 -25.76
C ARG A 239 -19.50 6.41 -26.54
N VAL A 240 -18.98 5.98 -27.69
CA VAL A 240 -18.13 6.80 -28.55
C VAL A 240 -18.96 7.44 -29.65
N ILE A 241 -18.71 8.72 -29.92
CA ILE A 241 -19.31 9.43 -31.04
C ILE A 241 -18.40 9.24 -32.26
N ARG A 242 -18.88 8.50 -33.26
CA ARG A 242 -18.21 8.30 -34.56
C ARG A 242 -19.21 8.63 -35.66
N ASP A 243 -18.81 9.45 -36.63
CA ASP A 243 -19.66 9.92 -37.73
C ASP A 243 -20.94 10.66 -37.27
N GLY A 244 -20.90 11.29 -36.09
CA GLY A 244 -22.03 12.01 -35.49
C GLY A 244 -23.02 11.12 -34.72
N ASP A 245 -22.87 9.79 -34.77
CA ASP A 245 -23.69 8.83 -34.04
C ASP A 245 -22.98 8.24 -32.82
N ALA A 246 -23.73 8.09 -31.74
CA ALA A 246 -23.23 7.50 -30.50
C ALA A 246 -23.33 5.96 -30.55
N LYS A 247 -22.18 5.27 -30.52
CA LYS A 247 -22.07 3.80 -30.56
C LYS A 247 -21.45 3.27 -29.28
N GLU A 248 -22.01 2.20 -28.73
CA GLU A 248 -21.45 1.52 -27.57
C GLU A 248 -20.36 0.53 -28.02
N VAL A 249 -19.15 0.69 -27.50
CA VAL A 249 -17.97 -0.14 -27.81
C VAL A 249 -17.32 -0.64 -26.52
N ALA A 250 -16.52 -1.69 -26.60
CA ALA A 250 -15.71 -2.12 -25.46
C ALA A 250 -14.62 -1.08 -25.16
N VAL A 251 -14.30 -0.86 -23.87
CA VAL A 251 -13.25 0.10 -23.48
C VAL A 251 -11.88 -0.24 -24.08
N LYS A 252 -11.61 -1.51 -24.38
CA LYS A 252 -10.38 -1.97 -25.05
C LYS A 252 -10.27 -1.55 -26.52
N GLU A 253 -11.37 -1.13 -27.14
CA GLU A 253 -11.43 -0.69 -28.54
C GLU A 253 -11.34 0.85 -28.68
N LEU A 254 -11.21 1.56 -27.56
CA LEU A 254 -11.04 3.00 -27.53
C LEU A 254 -9.64 3.39 -28.00
N ALA A 255 -9.57 4.49 -28.75
CA ALA A 255 -8.33 5.13 -29.12
C ALA A 255 -8.19 6.48 -28.41
N LYS A 256 -6.94 6.91 -28.18
CA LYS A 256 -6.66 8.27 -27.70
C LYS A 256 -7.23 9.27 -28.72
N GLY A 257 -7.96 10.26 -28.23
CA GLY A 257 -8.64 11.24 -29.06
C GLY A 257 -10.08 10.90 -29.45
N ASP A 258 -10.59 9.69 -29.14
CA ASP A 258 -12.00 9.35 -29.31
C ASP A 258 -12.89 10.32 -28.49
N GLU A 259 -14.01 10.76 -29.08
CA GLU A 259 -15.02 11.56 -28.40
C GLU A 259 -16.03 10.64 -27.70
N ILE A 260 -16.23 10.84 -26.41
CA ILE A 260 -17.02 9.96 -25.56
C ILE A 260 -18.15 10.78 -24.92
N GLU A 261 -19.37 10.24 -25.00
CA GLU A 261 -20.55 10.79 -24.31
C GLU A 261 -20.81 10.01 -23.01
N VAL A 262 -20.97 10.73 -21.91
CA VAL A 262 -21.36 10.17 -20.61
C VAL A 262 -22.62 10.85 -20.11
N ARG A 263 -23.64 10.05 -19.80
CA ARG A 263 -24.93 10.52 -19.28
C ARG A 263 -24.91 10.66 -17.75
N PRO A 264 -25.90 11.35 -17.17
CA PRO A 264 -26.11 11.36 -15.73
C PRO A 264 -26.24 9.93 -15.17
N GLY A 265 -25.52 9.66 -14.08
CA GLY A 265 -25.43 8.36 -13.41
C GLY A 265 -24.44 7.37 -14.03
N GLU A 266 -23.88 7.65 -15.21
CA GLU A 266 -22.90 6.76 -15.86
C GLU A 266 -21.49 6.98 -15.29
N LYS A 267 -20.68 5.91 -15.32
CA LYS A 267 -19.26 5.98 -14.98
C LYS A 267 -18.48 6.53 -16.15
N ILE A 268 -17.53 7.40 -15.87
CA ILE A 268 -16.59 7.89 -16.87
C ILE A 268 -15.66 6.72 -17.26
N PRO A 269 -15.60 6.29 -18.52
CA PRO A 269 -14.93 5.05 -18.90
C PRO A 269 -13.40 5.13 -18.92
N VAL A 270 -12.86 6.30 -19.28
CA VAL A 270 -11.41 6.56 -19.44
C VAL A 270 -11.12 8.03 -19.10
N ASP A 271 -9.85 8.38 -18.94
CA ASP A 271 -9.47 9.76 -18.63
C ASP A 271 -9.58 10.65 -19.86
N GLY A 272 -9.89 11.92 -19.66
CA GLY A 272 -10.18 12.81 -20.76
C GLY A 272 -10.29 14.29 -20.40
N GLN A 273 -10.53 15.09 -21.43
CA GLN A 273 -10.79 16.52 -21.31
C GLN A 273 -12.18 16.84 -21.87
N VAL A 274 -13.00 17.53 -21.09
CA VAL A 274 -14.37 17.89 -21.46
C VAL A 274 -14.33 18.86 -22.65
N ILE A 275 -15.04 18.51 -23.71
CA ILE A 275 -15.23 19.36 -24.90
C ILE A 275 -16.49 20.20 -24.73
N SER A 276 -17.57 19.58 -24.22
CA SER A 276 -18.84 20.26 -24.00
C SER A 276 -19.68 19.59 -22.93
N GLY A 277 -20.58 20.36 -22.32
CA GLY A 277 -21.45 19.91 -21.23
C GLY A 277 -21.14 20.65 -19.92
N ASP A 278 -22.07 20.52 -18.99
CA ASP A 278 -21.98 21.06 -17.64
C ASP A 278 -22.53 20.00 -16.69
N SER A 279 -21.71 19.53 -15.76
CA SER A 279 -22.13 18.52 -14.80
C SER A 279 -21.27 18.54 -13.54
N TYR A 280 -21.75 17.85 -12.51
CA TYR A 280 -20.99 17.54 -11.32
C TYR A 280 -20.50 16.10 -11.41
N VAL A 281 -19.21 15.90 -11.15
CA VAL A 281 -18.57 14.58 -11.17
C VAL A 281 -18.17 14.22 -9.76
N ASN A 282 -18.61 13.04 -9.32
CA ASN A 282 -18.27 12.48 -8.02
C ASN A 282 -16.93 11.73 -8.12
N GLU A 283 -15.90 12.33 -7.55
CA GLU A 283 -14.53 11.80 -7.52
C GLU A 283 -14.17 11.14 -6.18
N ALA A 284 -15.14 11.03 -5.25
CA ALA A 284 -14.93 10.60 -3.86
C ALA A 284 -14.22 9.24 -3.71
N MET A 285 -14.46 8.32 -4.65
CA MET A 285 -13.86 6.98 -4.62
C MET A 285 -12.36 6.97 -4.97
N ILE A 286 -11.85 8.09 -5.51
CA ILE A 286 -10.44 8.26 -5.91
C ILE A 286 -9.77 9.31 -5.02
N THR A 287 -10.40 10.47 -4.85
CA THR A 287 -9.84 11.60 -4.10
C THR A 287 -10.11 11.52 -2.60
N GLY A 288 -11.13 10.76 -2.18
CA GLY A 288 -11.62 10.72 -0.79
C GLY A 288 -12.53 11.89 -0.42
N GLU A 289 -12.75 12.85 -1.31
CA GLU A 289 -13.56 14.04 -1.05
C GLU A 289 -15.05 13.76 -1.30
N ALA A 290 -15.90 14.11 -0.33
CA ALA A 290 -17.32 13.78 -0.40
C ALA A 290 -18.13 14.69 -1.36
N GLU A 291 -17.64 15.89 -1.65
CA GLU A 291 -18.34 16.85 -2.48
C GLU A 291 -18.04 16.62 -3.98
N PRO A 292 -19.07 16.54 -4.84
CA PRO A 292 -18.87 16.45 -6.28
C PRO A 292 -18.22 17.71 -6.85
N VAL A 293 -17.29 17.52 -7.79
CA VAL A 293 -16.56 18.61 -8.45
C VAL A 293 -17.32 19.06 -9.70
N HIS A 294 -17.51 20.36 -9.87
CA HIS A 294 -18.13 20.92 -11.07
C HIS A 294 -17.17 20.82 -12.27
N LYS A 295 -17.67 20.33 -13.41
CA LYS A 295 -16.90 20.13 -14.64
C LYS A 295 -17.61 20.79 -15.82
N ARG A 296 -16.88 21.67 -16.51
CA ARG A 296 -17.24 22.36 -17.75
C ARG A 296 -16.18 22.11 -18.83
N ALA A 297 -16.35 22.72 -20.00
CA ALA A 297 -15.35 22.66 -21.08
C ALA A 297 -13.93 22.94 -20.57
N ASP A 298 -12.96 22.24 -21.17
CA ASP A 298 -11.53 22.23 -20.85
C ASP A 298 -11.14 21.58 -19.50
N ASN A 299 -12.09 21.28 -18.61
CA ASN A 299 -11.79 20.53 -17.40
C ASN A 299 -11.42 19.08 -17.68
N LYS A 300 -10.54 18.52 -16.85
CA LYS A 300 -10.16 17.11 -16.89
C LYS A 300 -11.19 16.25 -16.15
N VAL A 301 -11.44 15.07 -16.70
CA VAL A 301 -12.25 14.00 -16.09
C VAL A 301 -11.44 12.73 -15.97
N VAL A 302 -11.67 12.00 -14.89
CA VAL A 302 -10.92 10.78 -14.54
C VAL A 302 -11.82 9.55 -14.69
N GLY A 303 -11.29 8.50 -15.31
CA GLY A 303 -11.96 7.22 -15.48
C GLY A 303 -12.30 6.56 -14.14
N GLY A 304 -13.49 5.96 -14.05
CA GLY A 304 -14.02 5.31 -12.86
C GLY A 304 -14.81 6.23 -11.93
N THR A 305 -14.76 7.54 -12.13
CA THR A 305 -15.61 8.52 -11.44
C THR A 305 -17.05 8.48 -11.97
N ILE A 306 -18.00 9.05 -11.22
CA ILE A 306 -19.42 9.01 -11.56
C ILE A 306 -19.90 10.38 -11.97
N ASN A 307 -20.46 10.48 -13.17
CA ASN A 307 -21.12 11.69 -13.63
C ASN A 307 -22.53 11.78 -12.99
N GLU A 308 -22.90 12.87 -12.32
CA GLU A 308 -24.14 12.90 -11.52
C GLU A 308 -25.34 13.54 -12.24
N ARG A 309 -25.20 14.75 -12.79
CA ARG A 309 -26.37 15.60 -13.13
C ARG A 309 -26.57 15.84 -14.61
N GLY A 310 -25.53 16.24 -15.34
CA GLY A 310 -25.59 16.63 -16.75
C GLY A 310 -24.94 15.61 -17.69
N THR A 311 -25.06 15.83 -18.99
CA THR A 311 -24.33 15.03 -19.99
C THR A 311 -23.00 15.70 -20.30
N LEU A 312 -21.92 14.92 -20.29
CA LEU A 312 -20.59 15.39 -20.66
C LEU A 312 -20.16 14.73 -21.98
N ARG A 313 -19.57 15.52 -22.86
CA ARG A 313 -18.77 15.02 -23.99
C ARG A 313 -17.33 15.38 -23.75
N PHE A 314 -16.46 14.39 -23.84
CA PHE A 314 -15.04 14.58 -23.57
C PHE A 314 -14.18 13.82 -24.57
N LYS A 315 -12.95 14.31 -24.77
CA LYS A 315 -11.94 13.67 -25.60
C LYS A 315 -11.05 12.77 -24.75
N ALA A 316 -10.88 11.51 -25.15
CA ALA A 316 -10.01 10.58 -24.43
C ALA A 316 -8.54 11.04 -24.46
N THR A 317 -7.91 11.17 -23.28
CA THR A 317 -6.51 11.59 -23.14
C THR A 317 -5.59 10.43 -22.74
N ALA A 318 -6.08 9.51 -21.91
CA ALA A 318 -5.39 8.29 -21.50
C ALA A 318 -6.35 7.09 -21.52
N ILE A 319 -5.84 5.91 -21.88
CA ILE A 319 -6.64 4.68 -22.08
C ILE A 319 -5.86 3.45 -21.59
N GLY A 320 -6.57 2.43 -21.12
CA GLY A 320 -5.94 1.19 -20.66
C GLY A 320 -5.00 1.40 -19.46
N GLU A 321 -3.74 0.96 -19.59
CA GLU A 321 -2.74 1.02 -18.52
C GLU A 321 -2.27 2.44 -18.18
N THR A 322 -2.48 3.41 -19.06
CA THR A 322 -2.08 4.82 -18.84
C THR A 322 -3.12 5.64 -18.11
N THR A 323 -4.28 5.07 -17.80
CA THR A 323 -5.31 5.77 -17.00
C THR A 323 -4.87 5.91 -15.55
N VAL A 324 -5.30 6.99 -14.90
CA VAL A 324 -5.06 7.26 -13.47
C VAL A 324 -5.50 6.06 -12.64
N LEU A 325 -6.71 5.52 -12.86
CA LEU A 325 -7.20 4.36 -12.11
C LEU A 325 -6.30 3.12 -12.26
N SER A 326 -5.78 2.84 -13.46
CA SER A 326 -4.83 1.75 -13.68
C SER A 326 -3.51 1.99 -12.96
N GLN A 327 -3.03 3.24 -12.91
CA GLN A 327 -1.84 3.61 -12.15
C GLN A 327 -2.05 3.47 -10.63
N ILE A 328 -3.22 3.84 -10.11
CA ILE A 328 -3.62 3.62 -8.71
C ILE A 328 -3.56 2.12 -8.38
N ILE A 329 -4.18 1.27 -9.21
CA ILE A 329 -4.16 -0.18 -9.01
C ILE A 329 -2.71 -0.70 -8.96
N ARG A 330 -1.86 -0.26 -9.89
CA ARG A 330 -0.44 -0.63 -9.94
C ARG A 330 0.32 -0.20 -8.66
N MET A 331 0.10 1.03 -8.18
CA MET A 331 0.75 1.52 -6.96
C MET A 331 0.33 0.72 -5.73
N VAL A 332 -0.97 0.45 -5.58
CA VAL A 332 -1.49 -0.36 -4.47
C VAL A 332 -0.92 -1.78 -4.49
N GLU A 333 -0.82 -2.40 -5.67
CA GLU A 333 -0.19 -3.72 -5.83
C GLU A 333 1.29 -3.71 -5.46
N GLN A 334 2.05 -2.72 -5.91
CA GLN A 334 3.47 -2.57 -5.59
C GLN A 334 3.69 -2.40 -4.07
N ALA A 335 2.88 -1.57 -3.41
CA ALA A 335 3.03 -1.37 -1.97
C ALA A 335 2.68 -2.61 -1.14
N GLN A 336 1.74 -3.44 -1.60
CA GLN A 336 1.43 -4.72 -0.97
C GLN A 336 2.57 -5.74 -1.07
N GLY A 337 3.40 -5.62 -2.10
CA GLY A 337 4.56 -6.50 -2.33
C GLY A 337 5.84 -6.08 -1.65
N ALA A 338 5.92 -4.84 -1.17
CA ALA A 338 7.14 -4.29 -0.61
C ALA A 338 7.52 -4.96 0.72
N LYS A 339 8.76 -5.44 0.80
CA LYS A 339 9.32 -6.02 2.01
C LYS A 339 9.65 -4.91 3.02
N LEU A 340 9.09 -5.00 4.22
CA LEU A 340 9.39 -4.05 5.28
C LEU A 340 10.63 -4.45 6.08
N PRO A 341 11.43 -3.47 6.58
CA PRO A 341 12.51 -3.74 7.53
C PRO A 341 12.05 -4.50 8.79
N ILE A 342 10.82 -4.27 9.26
CA ILE A 342 10.27 -5.03 10.40
C ILE A 342 10.11 -6.53 10.08
N GLN A 343 9.84 -6.88 8.83
CA GLN A 343 9.73 -8.27 8.37
C GLN A 343 11.10 -8.96 8.31
N ASP A 344 12.18 -8.24 8.06
CA ASP A 344 13.54 -8.80 8.14
C ASP A 344 13.92 -9.18 9.56
N THR A 345 13.49 -8.39 10.54
CA THR A 345 13.70 -8.70 11.96
C THR A 345 12.96 -9.99 12.33
N VAL A 346 11.72 -10.11 11.89
CA VAL A 346 10.88 -11.32 12.01
C VAL A 346 11.57 -12.53 11.38
N ASN A 347 12.05 -12.43 10.14
CA ASN A 347 12.76 -13.52 9.47
C ASN A 347 14.03 -13.96 10.21
N LYS A 348 14.81 -13.02 10.77
CA LYS A 348 15.99 -13.33 11.59
C LYS A 348 15.62 -14.11 12.85
N ILE A 349 14.50 -13.76 13.49
CA ILE A 349 14.01 -14.49 14.66
C ILE A 349 13.62 -15.92 14.27
N THR A 350 12.86 -16.11 13.18
CA THR A 350 12.44 -17.45 12.72
C THR A 350 13.63 -18.37 12.45
N LEU A 351 14.71 -17.83 11.90
CA LEU A 351 15.92 -18.59 11.55
C LEU A 351 16.53 -19.29 12.78
N TRP A 352 16.47 -18.66 13.95
CA TRP A 352 16.98 -19.23 15.20
C TRP A 352 15.90 -19.95 16.01
N PHE A 353 14.65 -19.50 15.89
CA PHE A 353 13.53 -20.03 16.65
C PHE A 353 13.22 -21.49 16.30
N VAL A 354 13.21 -21.85 15.00
CA VAL A 354 12.90 -23.22 14.57
C VAL A 354 13.93 -24.25 15.09
N PRO A 355 15.26 -24.05 14.91
CA PRO A 355 16.25 -24.94 15.51
C PRO A 355 16.16 -25.03 17.03
N ALA A 356 15.91 -23.90 17.72
CA ALA A 356 15.78 -23.87 19.17
C ALA A 356 14.59 -24.71 19.66
N VAL A 357 13.45 -24.64 18.97
CA VAL A 357 12.25 -25.44 19.27
C VAL A 357 12.51 -26.92 19.02
N MET A 358 13.17 -27.28 17.92
CA MET A 358 13.52 -28.68 17.64
C MET A 358 14.45 -29.25 18.71
N ALA A 359 15.44 -28.46 19.14
CA ALA A 359 16.32 -28.83 20.25
C ALA A 359 15.54 -28.96 21.57
N ALA A 360 14.61 -28.05 21.85
CA ALA A 360 13.75 -28.12 23.04
C ALA A 360 12.83 -29.34 23.02
N ALA A 361 12.27 -29.71 21.87
CA ALA A 361 11.45 -30.91 21.72
C ALA A 361 12.28 -32.19 21.91
N LEU A 362 13.49 -32.24 21.34
CA LEU A 362 14.41 -33.35 21.54
C LEU A 362 14.84 -33.47 23.01
N LEU A 363 15.16 -32.34 23.65
CA LEU A 363 15.50 -32.30 25.07
C LEU A 363 14.32 -32.76 25.93
N THR A 364 13.11 -32.30 25.62
CA THR A 364 11.86 -32.72 26.29
C THR A 364 11.68 -34.23 26.18
N PHE A 365 11.87 -34.78 24.98
CA PHE A 365 11.83 -36.23 24.76
C PHE A 365 12.84 -36.96 25.65
N ILE A 366 14.11 -36.55 25.62
CA ILE A 366 15.19 -37.19 26.38
C ILE A 366 14.91 -37.14 27.88
N VAL A 367 14.55 -35.97 28.42
CA VAL A 367 14.30 -35.79 29.85
C VAL A 367 13.17 -36.69 30.32
N TRP A 368 12.04 -36.68 29.62
CA TRP A 368 10.88 -37.50 30.03
C TRP A 368 11.10 -38.99 29.78
N PHE A 369 11.88 -39.36 28.77
CA PHE A 369 12.22 -40.76 28.52
C PHE A 369 12.97 -41.39 29.70
N PHE A 370 13.79 -40.62 30.40
CA PHE A 370 14.50 -41.07 31.61
C PHE A 370 13.77 -40.77 32.92
N ALA A 371 12.97 -39.71 32.98
CA ALA A 371 12.37 -39.21 34.23
C ALA A 371 10.94 -39.70 34.51
N ALA A 372 10.17 -40.10 33.48
CA ALA A 372 8.74 -40.40 33.64
C ALA A 372 8.42 -41.76 34.30
N GLY A 373 9.42 -42.65 34.49
CA GLY A 373 9.20 -43.97 35.10
C GLY A 373 8.45 -44.93 34.17
N GLU A 374 7.37 -45.54 34.65
CA GLU A 374 6.47 -46.36 33.82
C GLU A 374 5.80 -45.47 32.74
N ASP A 375 5.66 -45.96 31.51
CA ASP A 375 5.20 -45.22 30.31
C ASP A 375 6.11 -44.10 29.76
N SER A 376 7.41 -44.15 30.04
CA SER A 376 8.33 -43.07 29.68
C SER A 376 8.41 -42.74 28.19
N LEU A 377 8.31 -43.74 27.30
CA LEU A 377 8.34 -43.53 25.85
C LEU A 377 7.14 -42.71 25.37
N THR A 378 5.95 -43.09 25.83
CA THR A 378 4.69 -42.46 25.42
C THR A 378 4.62 -41.03 25.93
N PHE A 379 4.94 -40.84 27.21
CA PHE A 379 4.95 -39.53 27.85
C PHE A 379 5.98 -38.59 27.20
N ALA A 380 7.18 -39.08 26.90
CA ALA A 380 8.20 -38.34 26.19
C ALA A 380 7.77 -37.93 24.77
N LEU A 381 7.18 -38.86 24.02
CA LEU A 381 6.76 -38.61 22.64
C LEU A 381 5.64 -37.57 22.57
N VAL A 382 4.61 -37.70 23.41
CA VAL A 382 3.44 -36.78 23.43
C VAL A 382 3.88 -35.36 23.77
N ASN A 383 4.74 -35.18 24.77
CA ASN A 383 5.22 -33.86 25.17
C ASN A 383 6.18 -33.24 24.14
N ALA A 384 7.07 -34.04 23.54
CA ALA A 384 7.93 -33.56 22.46
C ALA A 384 7.11 -33.11 21.24
N VAL A 385 6.09 -33.88 20.85
CA VAL A 385 5.16 -33.51 19.78
C VAL A 385 4.34 -32.26 20.14
N ALA A 386 3.90 -32.14 21.40
CA ALA A 386 3.21 -30.94 21.88
C ALA A 386 4.11 -29.69 21.74
N VAL A 387 5.40 -29.78 22.09
CA VAL A 387 6.39 -28.70 21.92
C VAL A 387 6.56 -28.32 20.44
N LEU A 388 6.67 -29.30 19.54
CA LEU A 388 6.80 -29.03 18.11
C LEU A 388 5.56 -28.33 17.52
N ILE A 389 4.36 -28.75 17.93
CA ILE A 389 3.09 -28.21 17.43
C ILE A 389 2.84 -26.81 17.97
N ILE A 390 2.99 -26.63 19.30
CA ILE A 390 2.71 -25.34 19.92
C ILE A 390 3.64 -24.26 19.41
N ALA A 391 4.82 -24.63 18.93
CA ALA A 391 5.80 -23.69 18.41
C ALA A 391 5.57 -23.26 16.95
N CYS A 392 4.48 -23.64 16.26
CA CYS A 392 4.30 -23.15 14.89
C CYS A 392 4.22 -21.60 14.84
N PRO A 393 5.09 -20.93 14.06
CA PRO A 393 5.00 -19.48 13.82
C PRO A 393 4.02 -19.14 12.69
N CYS A 394 2.88 -19.83 12.63
CA CYS A 394 1.94 -19.73 11.52
C CYS A 394 1.35 -18.30 11.37
N ALA A 395 0.95 -17.69 12.49
CA ALA A 395 0.41 -16.32 12.51
C ALA A 395 1.45 -15.24 12.15
N MET A 396 2.73 -15.52 12.37
CA MET A 396 3.84 -14.59 12.14
C MET A 396 4.02 -14.27 10.66
N GLY A 397 3.88 -15.28 9.79
CA GLY A 397 4.01 -15.11 8.34
C GLY A 397 2.92 -14.25 7.70
N LEU A 398 1.79 -14.07 8.39
CA LEU A 398 0.62 -13.31 7.93
C LEU A 398 0.49 -11.95 8.60
N ALA A 399 0.98 -11.83 9.83
CA ALA A 399 0.84 -10.63 10.66
C ALA A 399 1.20 -9.34 9.94
N THR A 400 2.33 -9.32 9.24
CA THR A 400 2.82 -8.12 8.57
C THR A 400 2.13 -7.88 7.21
N PRO A 401 2.11 -8.86 6.27
CA PRO A 401 1.51 -8.64 4.96
C PRO A 401 0.01 -8.29 5.02
N THR A 402 -0.74 -8.91 5.93
CA THR A 402 -2.18 -8.62 6.07
C THR A 402 -2.42 -7.20 6.58
N SER A 403 -1.66 -6.73 7.56
CA SER A 403 -1.81 -5.35 8.06
C SER A 403 -1.43 -4.32 7.00
N ILE A 404 -0.38 -4.56 6.21
CA ILE A 404 -0.02 -3.69 5.08
C ILE A 404 -1.16 -3.67 4.06
N MET A 405 -1.64 -4.84 3.63
CA MET A 405 -2.69 -4.94 2.61
C MET A 405 -3.97 -4.19 3.00
N VAL A 406 -4.42 -4.35 4.25
CA VAL A 406 -5.60 -3.62 4.75
C VAL A 406 -5.28 -2.13 4.93
N GLY A 407 -4.07 -1.79 5.39
CA GLY A 407 -3.62 -0.40 5.58
C GLY A 407 -3.53 0.37 4.27
N THR A 408 -2.82 -0.14 3.27
CA THR A 408 -2.68 0.50 1.94
C THR A 408 -4.01 0.54 1.20
N GLY A 409 -4.81 -0.53 1.30
CA GLY A 409 -6.18 -0.53 0.75
C GLY A 409 -7.07 0.54 1.38
N ARG A 410 -6.98 0.72 2.71
CA ARG A 410 -7.70 1.81 3.40
C ARG A 410 -7.14 3.20 3.05
N GLY A 411 -5.84 3.30 2.80
CA GLY A 411 -5.22 4.54 2.30
C GLY A 411 -5.78 4.94 0.95
N ALA A 412 -5.89 3.98 0.03
CA ALA A 412 -6.47 4.23 -1.30
C ALA A 412 -7.93 4.71 -1.22
N ASP A 413 -8.75 4.12 -0.33
CA ASP A 413 -10.12 4.60 -0.06
C ASP A 413 -10.16 6.06 0.48
N LEU A 414 -9.05 6.61 0.95
CA LEU A 414 -8.91 7.96 1.52
C LEU A 414 -8.08 8.90 0.62
N GLY A 415 -7.77 8.49 -0.61
CA GLY A 415 -6.94 9.28 -1.53
C GLY A 415 -5.45 9.31 -1.15
N VAL A 416 -4.98 8.43 -0.26
CA VAL A 416 -3.55 8.27 0.12
C VAL A 416 -2.97 7.01 -0.52
N LEU A 417 -2.15 7.17 -1.53
CA LEU A 417 -1.57 6.06 -2.28
C LEU A 417 -0.13 5.84 -1.86
N PHE A 418 0.11 4.78 -1.09
CA PHE A 418 1.46 4.30 -0.85
C PHE A 418 1.92 3.54 -2.08
N ARG A 419 3.05 3.93 -2.69
CA ARG A 419 3.71 3.18 -3.76
C ARG A 419 4.69 2.16 -3.20
N GLN A 420 5.41 2.56 -2.14
CA GLN A 420 6.34 1.68 -1.43
C GLN A 420 5.80 1.34 -0.04
N GLY A 421 5.75 0.06 0.30
CA GLY A 421 5.36 -0.36 1.66
C GLY A 421 6.31 0.17 2.73
N THR A 422 7.61 0.33 2.41
CA THR A 422 8.63 0.94 3.28
C THR A 422 8.25 2.34 3.76
N ALA A 423 7.52 3.10 2.94
CA ALA A 423 7.01 4.43 3.28
C ALA A 423 6.10 4.41 4.51
N LEU A 424 5.28 3.35 4.71
CA LEU A 424 4.46 3.21 5.92
C LEU A 424 5.31 3.21 7.18
N GLN A 425 6.46 2.54 7.17
CA GLN A 425 7.34 2.47 8.33
C GLN A 425 8.17 3.75 8.47
N ALA A 426 8.71 4.27 7.37
CA ALA A 426 9.53 5.49 7.36
C ALA A 426 8.74 6.72 7.82
N LEU A 427 7.48 6.85 7.39
CA LEU A 427 6.59 7.94 7.78
C LEU A 427 6.35 7.99 9.30
N GLN A 428 6.25 6.82 9.94
CA GLN A 428 6.10 6.71 11.39
C GLN A 428 7.37 7.08 12.17
N GLN A 429 8.52 7.12 11.50
CA GLN A 429 9.85 7.40 12.07
C GLN A 429 10.35 8.80 11.71
N ALA A 430 9.61 9.56 10.91
CA ALA A 430 9.96 10.92 10.54
C ALA A 430 9.94 11.85 11.77
N ASN A 431 10.89 12.77 11.81
CA ASN A 431 11.02 13.80 12.84
C ASN A 431 10.63 15.19 12.33
N ALA A 432 10.59 15.37 11.01
CA ALA A 432 10.28 16.64 10.37
C ALA A 432 9.52 16.45 9.05
N VAL A 433 8.82 17.51 8.65
CA VAL A 433 8.16 17.64 7.35
C VAL A 433 8.69 18.89 6.67
N VAL A 434 9.19 18.72 5.45
CA VAL A 434 9.69 19.78 4.59
C VAL A 434 8.67 19.96 3.48
N PHE A 435 8.30 21.20 3.21
CA PHE A 435 7.35 21.55 2.17
C PHE A 435 8.07 22.34 1.07
N ASP A 436 7.76 22.03 -0.17
CA ASP A 436 7.84 23.05 -1.21
C ASP A 436 6.75 24.11 -0.98
N LYS A 437 6.97 25.32 -1.50
CA LYS A 437 6.00 26.42 -1.38
C LYS A 437 4.97 26.35 -2.50
N THR A 438 5.41 26.49 -3.75
CA THR A 438 4.54 26.74 -4.91
C THR A 438 3.76 25.49 -5.25
N GLY A 439 2.43 25.59 -5.43
CA GLY A 439 1.59 24.42 -5.71
C GLY A 439 1.43 23.43 -4.55
N THR A 440 2.22 23.55 -3.48
CA THR A 440 2.17 22.69 -2.29
C THR A 440 1.47 23.40 -1.13
N LEU A 441 2.08 24.42 -0.52
CA LEU A 441 1.47 25.21 0.56
C LEU A 441 0.54 26.28 0.02
N THR A 442 0.78 26.71 -1.22
CA THR A 442 -0.03 27.65 -1.97
C THR A 442 -0.79 26.94 -3.08
N GLN A 443 -1.76 27.62 -3.71
CA GLN A 443 -2.62 27.02 -4.73
C GLN A 443 -1.86 26.74 -6.04
N GLY A 444 -0.76 27.46 -6.30
CA GLY A 444 -0.03 27.38 -7.56
C GLY A 444 -0.69 28.18 -8.69
N GLU A 445 -1.83 28.81 -8.42
CA GLU A 445 -2.58 29.66 -9.33
C GLU A 445 -2.51 31.10 -8.79
N PRO A 446 -1.65 31.96 -9.36
CA PRO A 446 -1.55 33.34 -8.90
C PRO A 446 -2.89 34.06 -9.11
N THR A 447 -3.30 34.83 -8.12
CA THR A 447 -4.52 35.66 -8.22
C THR A 447 -4.18 37.12 -8.06
N LEU A 448 -4.93 37.96 -8.76
CA LEU A 448 -4.88 39.41 -8.59
C LEU A 448 -5.66 39.77 -7.32
N ASN A 449 -4.95 40.25 -6.30
CA ASN A 449 -5.56 40.54 -4.99
C ASN A 449 -6.12 41.96 -4.93
N GLU A 450 -5.27 42.92 -5.26
CA GLU A 450 -5.52 44.34 -5.12
C GLU A 450 -4.75 45.06 -6.22
N TRP A 451 -5.22 46.24 -6.62
CA TRP A 451 -4.50 47.08 -7.55
C TRP A 451 -4.69 48.55 -7.20
N VAL A 452 -3.78 49.38 -7.67
CA VAL A 452 -3.86 50.83 -7.52
C VAL A 452 -3.61 51.51 -8.84
N THR A 453 -4.54 52.39 -9.19
CA THR A 453 -4.40 53.30 -10.31
C THR A 453 -3.60 54.52 -9.89
N VAL A 454 -2.59 54.84 -10.68
CA VAL A 454 -1.72 56.00 -10.53
C VAL A 454 -2.28 57.16 -11.35
N ALA A 455 -2.66 56.90 -12.60
CA ALA A 455 -3.22 57.88 -13.51
C ALA A 455 -4.04 57.21 -14.62
N GLY A 456 -5.07 57.91 -15.13
CA GLY A 456 -5.90 57.44 -16.24
C GLY A 456 -7.22 56.79 -15.80
N ASP A 457 -7.90 56.16 -16.75
CA ASP A 457 -9.14 55.41 -16.51
C ASP A 457 -8.82 53.93 -16.22
N ASP A 458 -9.46 53.42 -15.17
CA ASP A 458 -9.28 52.05 -14.66
C ASP A 458 -9.62 51.02 -15.73
N SER A 459 -10.76 51.20 -16.39
CA SER A 459 -11.26 50.24 -17.38
C SER A 459 -10.37 50.15 -18.61
N THR A 460 -9.90 51.30 -19.10
CA THR A 460 -9.00 51.40 -20.25
C THR A 460 -7.62 50.80 -19.95
N THR A 461 -7.07 51.09 -18.76
CA THR A 461 -5.77 50.56 -18.34
C THR A 461 -5.80 49.04 -18.20
N LEU A 462 -6.85 48.52 -17.55
CA LEU A 462 -7.05 47.09 -17.37
C LEU A 462 -7.24 46.38 -18.71
N GLN A 463 -8.06 46.95 -19.60
CA GLN A 463 -8.30 46.41 -20.94
C GLN A 463 -7.01 46.30 -21.76
N LEU A 464 -6.22 47.38 -21.83
CA LEU A 464 -4.99 47.42 -22.63
C LEU A 464 -3.92 46.48 -22.06
N ALA A 465 -3.75 46.44 -20.73
CA ALA A 465 -2.79 45.55 -20.07
C ALA A 465 -3.15 44.06 -20.28
N ALA A 466 -4.41 43.69 -20.05
CA ALA A 466 -4.87 42.31 -20.22
C ALA A 466 -4.85 41.88 -21.69
N SER A 467 -5.17 42.77 -22.63
CA SER A 467 -5.11 42.48 -24.07
C SER A 467 -3.67 42.18 -24.52
N LEU A 468 -2.68 42.89 -23.98
CA LEU A 468 -1.27 42.57 -24.24
C LEU A 468 -0.86 41.23 -23.61
N GLU A 469 -1.23 41.01 -22.36
CA GLU A 469 -0.88 39.81 -21.59
C GLU A 469 -1.59 38.53 -22.08
N GLN A 470 -2.63 38.64 -22.93
CA GLN A 470 -3.29 37.48 -23.54
C GLN A 470 -2.35 36.60 -24.40
N ARG A 471 -1.23 37.18 -24.87
CA ARG A 471 -0.19 36.45 -25.64
C ARG A 471 0.93 35.87 -24.75
N SER A 472 0.88 36.10 -23.44
CA SER A 472 1.88 35.66 -22.47
C SER A 472 1.44 34.37 -21.78
N GLU A 473 2.35 33.40 -21.70
CA GLU A 473 2.14 32.12 -20.98
C GLU A 473 2.56 32.20 -19.50
N HIS A 474 2.88 33.41 -19.01
CA HIS A 474 3.35 33.57 -17.64
C HIS A 474 2.17 33.47 -16.65
N PRO A 475 2.28 32.74 -15.52
CA PRO A 475 1.17 32.57 -14.56
C PRO A 475 0.58 33.89 -14.02
N THR A 476 1.40 34.94 -13.90
CA THR A 476 0.91 36.27 -13.48
C THR A 476 0.12 37.00 -14.58
N ALA A 477 0.41 36.69 -15.84
CA ALA A 477 -0.32 37.20 -16.99
C ALA A 477 -1.71 36.56 -17.06
N GLU A 478 -1.77 35.23 -16.90
CA GLU A 478 -3.02 34.49 -16.81
C GLU A 478 -3.93 35.03 -15.70
N ALA A 479 -3.35 35.34 -14.53
CA ALA A 479 -4.08 35.95 -13.41
C ALA A 479 -4.72 37.29 -13.77
N LEU A 480 -3.98 38.17 -14.46
CA LEU A 480 -4.48 39.47 -14.91
C LEU A 480 -5.55 39.31 -16.00
N VAL A 481 -5.31 38.45 -16.98
CA VAL A 481 -6.24 38.17 -18.09
C VAL A 481 -7.55 37.57 -17.57
N ALA A 482 -7.47 36.59 -16.67
CA ALA A 482 -8.65 35.98 -16.05
C ALA A 482 -9.50 37.03 -15.34
N PHE A 483 -8.89 37.84 -14.48
CA PHE A 483 -9.57 38.92 -13.76
C PHE A 483 -10.19 39.97 -14.70
N ALA A 484 -9.46 40.38 -15.74
CA ALA A 484 -9.89 41.43 -16.66
C ALA A 484 -10.97 40.96 -17.65
N SER A 485 -10.94 39.68 -18.06
CA SER A 485 -11.89 39.12 -19.04
C SER A 485 -13.33 39.07 -18.54
N GLU A 486 -13.53 39.05 -17.22
CA GLU A 486 -14.85 39.14 -16.60
C GLU A 486 -15.44 40.56 -16.63
N GLN A 487 -14.59 41.59 -16.79
CA GLN A 487 -14.96 43.00 -16.63
C GLN A 487 -14.89 43.81 -17.92
N THR A 488 -14.00 43.43 -18.85
CA THR A 488 -13.70 44.20 -20.07
C THR A 488 -13.52 43.28 -21.28
N PRO A 489 -13.94 43.69 -22.49
CA PRO A 489 -13.68 42.94 -23.70
C PRO A 489 -12.20 43.05 -24.10
N MET A 490 -11.57 41.94 -24.46
CA MET A 490 -10.17 41.91 -24.89
C MET A 490 -10.00 42.41 -26.33
N LEU A 491 -8.90 43.11 -26.59
CA LEU A 491 -8.48 43.58 -27.92
C LEU A 491 -7.34 42.71 -28.46
N GLU A 492 -7.18 42.65 -29.78
CA GLU A 492 -6.01 42.00 -30.37
C GLU A 492 -4.80 42.95 -30.35
N PRO A 493 -3.66 42.55 -29.77
CA PRO A 493 -2.44 43.35 -29.80
C PRO A 493 -1.86 43.43 -31.23
N GLU A 494 -1.46 44.64 -31.63
CA GLU A 494 -0.78 44.91 -32.91
C GLU A 494 0.66 44.39 -32.89
N SER A 495 1.31 44.45 -31.73
CA SER A 495 2.63 43.88 -31.49
C SER A 495 2.76 43.36 -30.07
N PHE A 496 3.59 42.34 -29.88
CA PHE A 496 3.89 41.72 -28.60
C PHE A 496 5.35 41.29 -28.56
N GLU A 497 6.05 41.61 -27.49
CA GLU A 497 7.41 41.19 -27.20
C GLU A 497 7.51 40.81 -25.72
N ALA A 498 7.97 39.59 -25.45
CA ALA A 498 8.23 39.10 -24.11
C ALA A 498 9.72 39.27 -23.75
N LEU A 499 9.98 39.97 -22.64
CA LEU A 499 11.31 40.27 -22.14
C LEU A 499 11.59 39.39 -20.92
N SER A 500 12.42 38.35 -21.11
CA SER A 500 12.72 37.34 -20.09
C SER A 500 13.16 37.96 -18.76
N GLY A 501 12.42 37.66 -17.69
CA GLY A 501 12.70 38.14 -16.33
C GLY A 501 12.31 39.60 -16.06
N LEU A 502 11.76 40.31 -17.05
CA LEU A 502 11.39 41.73 -16.94
C LEU A 502 9.89 41.97 -17.09
N GLY A 503 9.23 41.36 -18.08
CA GLY A 503 7.81 41.54 -18.38
C GLY A 503 7.51 41.47 -19.87
N VAL A 504 6.47 42.18 -20.32
CA VAL A 504 6.03 42.24 -21.72
C VAL A 504 5.87 43.70 -22.19
N THR A 505 6.06 43.93 -23.49
CA THR A 505 5.84 45.22 -24.16
C THR A 505 5.16 45.01 -25.50
N GLY A 506 4.39 46.00 -25.96
CA GLY A 506 3.71 45.91 -27.24
C GLY A 506 2.79 47.09 -27.53
N LYS A 507 2.04 46.99 -28.62
CA LYS A 507 1.03 47.97 -29.01
C LYS A 507 -0.36 47.37 -29.00
N VAL A 508 -1.29 48.08 -28.37
CA VAL A 508 -2.71 47.74 -28.32
C VAL A 508 -3.50 49.03 -28.58
N ASP A 509 -4.42 49.00 -29.54
CA ASP A 509 -5.23 50.18 -29.94
C ASP A 509 -4.39 51.44 -30.23
N GLY A 510 -3.26 51.26 -30.93
CA GLY A 510 -2.31 52.33 -31.25
C GLY A 510 -1.45 52.85 -30.07
N GLN A 511 -1.67 52.40 -28.83
CA GLN A 511 -0.94 52.84 -27.64
C GLN A 511 0.19 51.87 -27.28
N GLN A 512 1.32 52.40 -26.82
CA GLN A 512 2.45 51.59 -26.36
C GLN A 512 2.20 51.13 -24.91
N VAL A 513 2.14 49.83 -24.68
CA VAL A 513 1.84 49.23 -23.36
C VAL A 513 3.05 48.45 -22.87
N LEU A 514 3.38 48.62 -21.59
CA LEU A 514 4.44 47.93 -20.85
C LEU A 514 3.80 47.30 -19.61
N VAL A 515 4.02 46.00 -19.36
CA VAL A 515 3.54 45.29 -18.17
C VAL A 515 4.70 44.50 -17.59
N GLY A 516 5.10 44.74 -16.34
CA GLY A 516 6.21 43.99 -15.76
C GLY A 516 6.81 44.56 -14.47
N SER A 517 8.09 44.25 -14.27
CA SER A 517 8.88 44.62 -13.09
C SER A 517 9.24 46.11 -13.05
N ALA A 518 9.65 46.59 -11.87
CA ALA A 518 10.20 47.94 -11.72
C ALA A 518 11.43 48.18 -12.61
N THR A 519 12.23 47.15 -12.88
CA THR A 519 13.41 47.23 -13.76
C THR A 519 12.99 47.51 -15.20
N LEU A 520 11.94 46.84 -15.70
CA LEU A 520 11.39 47.10 -17.05
C LEU A 520 10.96 48.56 -17.21
N MET A 521 10.30 49.09 -16.19
CA MET A 521 9.83 50.48 -16.17
C MET A 521 11.00 51.46 -16.23
N GLN A 522 12.06 51.22 -15.45
CA GLN A 522 13.27 52.06 -15.44
C GLN A 522 14.03 52.00 -16.78
N GLU A 523 14.09 50.83 -17.41
CA GLU A 523 14.74 50.66 -18.73
C GLU A 523 14.00 51.39 -19.87
N HIS A 524 12.71 51.66 -19.70
CA HIS A 524 11.87 52.38 -20.66
C HIS A 524 11.56 53.82 -20.22
N ASP A 525 12.40 54.40 -19.35
CA ASP A 525 12.31 55.77 -18.85
C ASP A 525 10.96 56.13 -18.18
N VAL A 526 10.25 55.14 -17.63
CA VAL A 526 8.99 55.34 -16.90
C VAL A 526 9.30 55.83 -15.48
N VAL A 527 8.75 56.99 -15.14
CA VAL A 527 8.95 57.62 -13.82
C VAL A 527 8.13 56.88 -12.75
N LEU A 528 8.81 56.15 -11.87
CA LEU A 528 8.19 55.43 -10.76
C LEU A 528 7.97 56.29 -9.50
N SER A 529 8.48 57.52 -9.43
CA SER A 529 8.34 58.38 -8.23
C SER A 529 6.90 58.85 -7.97
N GLU A 530 6.03 58.74 -8.96
CA GLU A 530 4.59 59.03 -8.83
C GLU A 530 3.80 57.80 -8.34
N ALA A 531 4.43 56.63 -8.25
CA ALA A 531 3.81 55.44 -7.68
C ALA A 531 3.54 55.66 -6.18
N PRO A 532 2.34 55.35 -5.68
CA PRO A 532 2.10 55.32 -4.25
C PRO A 532 3.06 54.32 -3.57
N ASP A 533 3.50 54.63 -2.35
CA ASP A 533 4.41 53.79 -1.53
C ASP A 533 3.91 52.35 -1.33
N LYS A 534 2.64 52.08 -1.69
CA LYS A 534 1.97 50.80 -1.66
C LYS A 534 2.70 49.68 -2.40
N ALA A 535 3.38 49.96 -3.51
CA ALA A 535 4.18 48.93 -4.19
C ALA A 535 5.36 48.46 -3.32
N GLY A 536 6.01 49.39 -2.63
CA GLY A 536 7.05 49.09 -1.65
C GLY A 536 6.50 48.40 -0.39
N GLU A 537 5.27 48.74 0.03
CA GLU A 537 4.58 48.04 1.13
C GLU A 537 4.25 46.60 0.74
N TRP A 538 3.69 46.35 -0.44
CA TRP A 538 3.41 45.02 -0.96
C TRP A 538 4.69 44.19 -1.08
N GLN A 539 5.79 44.79 -1.55
CA GLN A 539 7.08 44.12 -1.64
C GLN A 539 7.66 43.79 -0.25
N LYS A 540 7.49 44.68 0.74
CA LYS A 540 7.80 44.39 2.17
C LYS A 540 6.89 43.30 2.76
N GLN A 541 5.66 43.21 2.26
CA GLN A 541 4.72 42.13 2.55
C GLN A 541 4.99 40.88 1.67
N GLY A 542 6.07 40.82 0.89
CA GLY A 542 6.38 39.65 0.06
C GLY A 542 5.29 39.31 -0.97
N LEU A 543 4.60 40.33 -1.46
CA LEU A 543 3.68 40.25 -2.59
C LEU A 543 4.41 40.76 -3.84
N THR A 544 3.93 40.36 -5.03
CA THR A 544 4.58 40.70 -6.30
C THR A 544 3.85 41.88 -6.96
N PRO A 545 4.42 43.10 -6.92
CA PRO A 545 3.88 44.22 -7.68
C PRO A 545 4.24 44.10 -9.16
N ILE A 546 3.24 44.26 -10.02
CA ILE A 546 3.35 44.32 -11.48
C ILE A 546 2.95 45.73 -11.91
N TYR A 547 3.87 46.43 -12.56
CA TYR A 547 3.70 47.80 -13.01
C TYR A 547 3.14 47.80 -14.43
N VAL A 548 2.20 48.70 -14.70
CA VAL A 548 1.62 48.93 -16.02
C VAL A 548 1.85 50.36 -16.44
N ALA A 549 2.54 50.54 -17.56
CA ALA A 549 2.75 51.84 -18.17
C ALA A 549 2.16 51.88 -19.59
N ILE A 550 1.58 53.02 -19.93
CA ILE A 550 0.99 53.30 -21.23
C ILE A 550 1.58 54.60 -21.74
N ASP A 551 2.13 54.58 -22.95
CA ASP A 551 2.84 55.70 -23.59
C ASP A 551 3.89 56.34 -22.65
N ALA A 552 4.73 55.48 -22.06
CA ALA A 552 5.79 55.81 -21.09
C ALA A 552 5.32 56.48 -19.78
N GLN A 553 4.02 56.44 -19.47
CA GLN A 553 3.47 56.91 -18.20
C GLN A 553 2.96 55.75 -17.37
N LEU A 554 3.35 55.69 -16.09
CA LEU A 554 2.82 54.71 -15.15
C LEU A 554 1.32 54.94 -14.94
N LYS A 555 0.50 53.92 -15.21
CA LYS A 555 -0.97 54.00 -15.08
C LYS A 555 -1.50 53.20 -13.91
N ALA A 556 -0.97 52.01 -13.66
CA ALA A 556 -1.44 51.16 -12.58
C ALA A 556 -0.34 50.25 -12.03
N ILE A 557 -0.57 49.74 -10.82
CA ILE A 557 0.23 48.71 -10.18
C ILE A 557 -0.70 47.62 -9.66
N PHE A 558 -0.52 46.42 -10.16
CA PHE A 558 -1.28 45.24 -9.77
C PHE A 558 -0.50 44.43 -8.74
N CYS A 559 -1.17 43.97 -7.70
CA CYS A 559 -0.60 43.06 -6.72
C CYS A 559 -1.05 41.64 -7.03
N VAL A 560 -0.10 40.80 -7.42
CA VAL A 560 -0.33 39.37 -7.66
C VAL A 560 0.32 38.57 -6.54
N SER A 561 -0.39 37.55 -6.06
CA SER A 561 0.16 36.59 -5.12
C SER A 561 -0.46 35.22 -5.33
N ASP A 562 0.28 34.19 -4.95
CA ASP A 562 -0.23 32.83 -4.88
C ASP A 562 -0.87 32.61 -3.48
N PRO A 563 -2.20 32.45 -3.38
CA PRO A 563 -2.88 32.31 -2.10
C PRO A 563 -2.48 31.02 -1.39
N ILE A 564 -2.39 31.09 -0.06
CA ILE A 564 -2.14 29.92 0.78
C ILE A 564 -3.36 28.98 0.72
N ARG A 565 -3.13 27.66 0.60
CA ARG A 565 -4.21 26.67 0.66
C ARG A 565 -4.94 26.75 2.00
N GLU A 566 -6.27 26.73 1.96
CA GLU A 566 -7.10 26.81 3.18
C GLU A 566 -6.78 25.71 4.21
N SER A 567 -6.34 24.54 3.73
CA SER A 567 -5.98 23.39 4.54
C SER A 567 -4.56 23.48 5.16
N ALA A 568 -3.69 24.38 4.69
CA ALA A 568 -2.31 24.47 5.14
C ALA A 568 -2.15 24.84 6.63
N PRO A 569 -2.84 25.86 7.19
CA PRO A 569 -2.70 26.21 8.60
C PRO A 569 -3.11 25.06 9.54
N ALA A 570 -4.19 24.34 9.18
CA ALA A 570 -4.65 23.19 9.94
C ALA A 570 -3.63 22.04 9.93
N LEU A 571 -3.01 21.77 8.77
CA LEU A 571 -1.97 20.76 8.64
C LEU A 571 -0.76 21.09 9.51
N ILE A 572 -0.19 22.30 9.40
CA ILE A 572 1.03 22.67 10.14
C ILE A 572 0.81 22.53 11.65
N LYS A 573 -0.33 23.02 12.16
CA LYS A 573 -0.72 22.86 13.56
C LYS A 573 -0.82 21.38 13.96
N ALA A 574 -1.39 20.53 13.12
CA ALA A 574 -1.54 19.10 13.37
C ALA A 574 -0.20 18.34 13.35
N LEU A 575 0.80 18.81 12.60
CA LEU A 575 2.16 18.28 12.58
C LEU A 575 2.92 18.67 13.86
N HIS A 576 2.82 19.92 14.30
CA HIS A 576 3.42 20.36 15.57
C HIS A 576 2.83 19.63 16.78
N GLN A 577 1.52 19.39 16.80
CA GLN A 577 0.87 18.58 17.85
C GLN A 577 1.39 17.14 17.91
N ARG A 578 1.94 16.62 16.81
CA ARG A 578 2.62 15.32 16.76
C ARG A 578 4.10 15.39 17.17
N GLY A 579 4.63 16.59 17.43
CA GLY A 579 6.03 16.84 17.75
C GLY A 579 6.95 16.86 16.54
N LEU A 580 6.41 16.99 15.32
CA LEU A 580 7.19 17.11 14.09
C LEU A 580 7.62 18.56 13.88
N LYS A 581 8.86 18.77 13.44
CA LYS A 581 9.33 20.07 12.97
C LYS A 581 8.87 20.32 11.55
N THR A 582 8.66 21.57 11.18
CA THR A 582 8.28 21.96 9.82
C THR A 582 9.32 22.86 9.20
N ALA A 583 9.64 22.64 7.92
CA ALA A 583 10.46 23.54 7.13
C ALA A 583 9.81 23.84 5.78
N MET A 584 10.14 24.99 5.21
CA MET A 584 9.77 25.36 3.84
C MET A 584 11.03 25.58 3.02
N VAL A 585 11.09 24.96 1.85
CA VAL A 585 12.13 25.16 0.83
C VAL A 585 11.48 25.88 -0.34
N THR A 586 12.12 26.92 -0.87
CA THR A 586 11.59 27.68 -2.00
C THR A 586 12.68 28.47 -2.73
N GLY A 587 12.48 28.67 -4.03
CA GLY A 587 13.28 29.60 -4.86
C GLY A 587 12.93 31.07 -4.65
N ASP A 588 11.84 31.38 -3.95
CA ASP A 588 11.41 32.76 -3.69
C ASP A 588 12.41 33.56 -2.87
N ALA A 589 12.30 34.89 -2.99
CA ALA A 589 13.00 35.83 -2.13
C ALA A 589 12.71 35.58 -0.64
N ARG A 590 13.74 35.74 0.18
CA ARG A 590 13.68 35.43 1.61
C ARG A 590 12.54 36.12 2.36
N ALA A 591 12.25 37.39 2.04
CA ALA A 591 11.19 38.15 2.69
C ALA A 591 9.79 37.51 2.48
N THR A 592 9.50 37.05 1.26
CA THR A 592 8.24 36.36 0.93
C THR A 592 8.12 35.03 1.67
N ALA A 593 9.20 34.25 1.66
CA ALA A 593 9.24 32.96 2.32
C ALA A 593 9.07 33.08 3.85
N GLU A 594 9.77 34.03 4.49
CA GLU A 594 9.65 34.26 5.94
C GLU A 594 8.23 34.73 6.34
N ARG A 595 7.55 35.52 5.50
CA ARG A 595 6.15 35.89 5.76
C ARG A 595 5.23 34.68 5.76
N ILE A 596 5.27 33.85 4.71
CA ILE A 596 4.41 32.66 4.60
C ILE A 596 4.69 31.72 5.78
N ALA A 597 5.97 31.53 6.12
CA ALA A 597 6.36 30.75 7.27
C ALA A 597 5.81 31.30 8.58
N ASN A 598 5.89 32.61 8.82
CA ASN A 598 5.33 33.23 10.03
C ASN A 598 3.80 33.11 10.10
N GLN A 599 3.10 33.23 8.97
CA GLN A 599 1.65 33.09 8.89
C GLN A 599 1.18 31.66 9.18
N LEU A 600 1.95 30.67 8.73
CA LEU A 600 1.66 29.24 8.93
C LEU A 600 2.26 28.65 10.21
N GLY A 601 3.24 29.34 10.82
CA GLY A 601 3.99 28.89 11.99
C GLY A 601 5.16 27.94 11.67
N ILE A 602 5.75 27.98 10.48
CA ILE A 602 6.80 27.05 10.04
C ILE A 602 8.13 27.30 10.81
N ASP A 603 8.78 26.24 11.30
CA ASP A 603 9.95 26.36 12.20
C ASP A 603 11.23 26.85 11.51
N LYS A 604 11.40 26.54 10.21
CA LYS A 604 12.60 26.90 9.44
C LYS A 604 12.29 27.20 7.98
N VAL A 605 12.97 28.20 7.43
CA VAL A 605 12.88 28.56 6.01
C VAL A 605 14.24 28.39 5.34
N VAL A 606 14.25 27.81 4.15
CA VAL A 606 15.37 27.80 3.23
C VAL A 606 14.89 28.46 1.93
N ALA A 607 15.18 29.74 1.78
CA ALA A 607 14.75 30.56 0.65
C ALA A 607 15.87 30.73 -0.39
N GLU A 608 15.52 31.30 -1.55
CA GLU A 608 16.45 31.60 -2.65
C GLU A 608 17.21 30.36 -3.14
N VAL A 609 16.54 29.21 -3.10
CA VAL A 609 17.10 27.93 -3.51
C VAL A 609 16.99 27.77 -5.03
N LYS A 610 18.11 27.50 -5.69
CA LYS A 610 18.12 27.13 -7.12
C LYS A 610 17.55 25.71 -7.29
N PRO A 611 17.01 25.35 -8.47
CA PRO A 611 16.47 23.99 -8.71
C PRO A 611 17.44 22.85 -8.31
N ASP A 612 18.73 22.96 -8.68
CA ASP A 612 19.74 21.97 -8.31
C ASP A 612 20.09 21.97 -6.79
N GLY A 613 19.78 23.06 -6.09
CA GLY A 613 20.10 23.27 -4.68
C GLY A 613 19.07 22.71 -3.70
N GLU A 614 17.86 22.34 -4.15
CA GLU A 614 16.81 21.79 -3.29
C GLU A 614 17.23 20.46 -2.66
N VAL A 615 17.89 19.60 -3.44
CA VAL A 615 18.43 18.32 -2.98
C VAL A 615 19.43 18.52 -1.83
N ASP A 616 20.29 19.53 -1.94
CA ASP A 616 21.28 19.83 -0.91
C ASP A 616 20.63 20.43 0.35
N ALA A 617 19.60 21.26 0.19
CA ALA A 617 18.79 21.75 1.30
C ALA A 617 18.13 20.60 2.07
N VAL A 618 17.52 19.64 1.36
CA VAL A 618 16.93 18.43 1.96
C VAL A 618 17.97 17.61 2.71
N LYS A 619 19.14 17.35 2.11
CA LYS A 619 20.24 16.60 2.78
C LYS A 619 20.75 17.31 4.03
N GLN A 620 20.84 18.65 4.00
CA GLN A 620 21.27 19.42 5.15
C GLN A 620 20.24 19.33 6.30
N LEU A 621 18.95 19.41 5.97
CA LEU A 621 17.87 19.22 6.95
C LEU A 621 17.85 17.79 7.50
N GLN A 622 18.08 16.78 6.66
CA GLN A 622 18.20 15.37 7.10
C GLN A 622 19.33 15.19 8.12
N LYS A 623 20.50 15.80 7.88
CA LYS A 623 21.61 15.77 8.85
C LYS A 623 21.26 16.44 10.18
N GLN A 624 20.44 17.49 10.14
CA GLN A 624 20.09 18.27 11.33
C GLN A 624 18.97 17.63 12.16
N TRP A 625 17.94 17.09 11.51
CA TRP A 625 16.71 16.63 12.17
C TRP A 625 16.49 15.12 12.08
N GLY A 626 17.35 14.40 11.35
CA GLY A 626 17.19 12.96 11.10
C GLY A 626 16.21 12.71 9.96
N LYS A 627 15.41 11.66 10.08
CA LYS A 627 14.47 11.27 9.03
C LYS A 627 13.43 12.35 8.79
N LEU A 628 13.17 12.68 7.52
CA LEU A 628 12.17 13.68 7.16
C LEU A 628 11.25 13.23 6.03
N VAL A 629 10.10 13.87 5.97
CA VAL A 629 9.16 13.80 4.85
C VAL A 629 9.35 15.05 4.01
N PHE A 630 9.40 14.91 2.68
CA PHE A 630 9.30 16.05 1.77
C PHE A 630 7.94 16.02 1.09
N VAL A 631 7.24 17.16 1.04
CA VAL A 631 5.90 17.30 0.46
C VAL A 631 5.99 18.32 -0.67
N GLY A 632 5.48 17.93 -1.83
CA GLY A 632 5.74 18.58 -3.10
C GLY A 632 4.64 18.36 -4.13
N ASP A 633 4.73 19.02 -5.28
CA ASP A 633 3.80 18.82 -6.42
C ASP A 633 4.25 17.69 -7.37
N GLY A 634 5.52 17.30 -7.28
CA GLY A 634 6.13 16.24 -8.08
C GLY A 634 6.47 16.63 -9.52
N ILE A 635 6.33 17.91 -9.89
CA ILE A 635 6.65 18.42 -11.22
C ILE A 635 8.08 18.96 -11.22
N ASN A 636 8.37 19.92 -10.34
CA ASN A 636 9.67 20.60 -10.29
C ASN A 636 10.61 20.02 -9.23
N ASP A 637 10.05 19.33 -8.24
CA ASP A 637 10.72 18.89 -7.01
C ASP A 637 10.92 17.36 -6.94
N ALA A 638 10.71 16.66 -8.06
CA ALA A 638 10.95 15.22 -8.20
C ALA A 638 12.31 14.75 -7.63
N PRO A 639 13.45 15.44 -7.86
CA PRO A 639 14.73 15.08 -7.26
C PRO A 639 14.75 15.21 -5.73
N ALA A 640 14.05 16.19 -5.17
CA ALA A 640 13.95 16.40 -3.73
C ALA A 640 13.07 15.32 -3.07
N LEU A 641 11.94 14.98 -3.71
CA LEU A 641 11.06 13.87 -3.31
C LEU A 641 11.82 12.53 -3.21
N ALA A 642 12.62 12.21 -4.23
CA ALA A 642 13.39 10.97 -4.28
C ALA A 642 14.56 10.94 -3.26
N THR A 643 15.04 12.09 -2.81
CA THR A 643 16.13 12.21 -1.83
C THR A 643 15.63 12.09 -0.38
N ALA A 644 14.39 12.48 -0.12
CA ALA A 644 13.78 12.41 1.19
C ALA A 644 13.66 10.96 1.70
N ASP A 645 13.47 10.78 3.02
CA ASP A 645 13.19 9.44 3.55
C ASP A 645 11.79 8.96 3.17
N VAL A 646 10.87 9.91 2.94
CA VAL A 646 9.57 9.71 2.32
C VAL A 646 9.20 10.94 1.48
N GLY A 647 8.98 10.75 0.17
CA GLY A 647 8.46 11.78 -0.72
C GLY A 647 6.93 11.74 -0.84
N PHE A 648 6.26 12.87 -0.65
CA PHE A 648 4.83 13.08 -0.86
C PHE A 648 4.59 13.96 -2.08
N ALA A 649 3.89 13.44 -3.09
CA ALA A 649 3.38 14.26 -4.20
C ALA A 649 1.90 14.62 -3.96
N ILE A 650 1.54 15.88 -4.18
CA ILE A 650 0.17 16.41 -4.12
C ILE A 650 -0.37 16.59 -5.53
N GLY A 651 -1.65 16.28 -5.72
CA GLY A 651 -2.38 16.72 -6.91
C GLY A 651 -2.09 15.86 -8.14
N THR A 652 -2.40 16.42 -9.32
CA THR A 652 -2.80 15.71 -10.54
C THR A 652 -1.75 14.79 -11.16
N GLY A 653 -1.46 13.64 -10.53
CA GLY A 653 -1.02 12.38 -11.12
C GLY A 653 -0.16 12.44 -12.39
N THR A 654 0.76 13.39 -12.50
CA THR A 654 1.67 13.45 -13.63
C THR A 654 2.59 12.24 -13.51
N ASP A 655 2.95 11.64 -14.65
CA ASP A 655 3.76 10.41 -14.63
C ASP A 655 5.06 10.62 -13.83
N VAL A 656 5.62 11.83 -13.88
CA VAL A 656 6.84 12.23 -13.15
C VAL A 656 6.62 12.27 -11.63
N ALA A 657 5.52 12.86 -11.16
CA ALA A 657 5.18 12.94 -9.75
C ALA A 657 4.93 11.54 -9.15
N ILE A 658 4.23 10.69 -9.90
CA ILE A 658 3.90 9.31 -9.50
C ILE A 658 5.16 8.44 -9.41
N GLU A 659 6.12 8.60 -10.32
CA GLU A 659 7.36 7.81 -10.30
C GLU A 659 8.31 8.26 -9.18
N SER A 660 8.35 9.55 -8.88
CA SER A 660 9.33 10.15 -7.97
C SER A 660 8.92 10.07 -6.49
N ALA A 661 7.62 10.02 -6.20
CA ALA A 661 7.11 9.99 -4.82
C ALA A 661 6.95 8.56 -4.25
N ASP A 662 6.99 8.47 -2.92
CA ASP A 662 6.68 7.26 -2.17
C ASP A 662 5.21 7.17 -1.77
N VAL A 663 4.60 8.34 -1.55
CA VAL A 663 3.20 8.55 -1.24
C VAL A 663 2.63 9.58 -2.20
N VAL A 664 1.53 9.25 -2.88
CA VAL A 664 0.83 10.15 -3.79
C VAL A 664 -0.53 10.49 -3.18
N LEU A 665 -0.86 11.77 -3.14
CA LEU A 665 -2.14 12.28 -2.66
C LEU A 665 -3.01 12.67 -3.84
N MET A 666 -4.19 12.05 -3.93
CA MET A 666 -5.12 12.29 -5.04
C MET A 666 -5.95 13.57 -4.86
N SER A 667 -5.89 14.18 -3.68
CA SER A 667 -6.64 15.38 -3.32
C SER A 667 -5.68 16.53 -3.05
N ASP A 668 -6.12 17.72 -3.43
CA ASP A 668 -5.45 19.00 -3.20
C ASP A 668 -5.59 19.49 -1.74
N ASN A 669 -6.34 18.74 -0.92
CA ASN A 669 -6.53 18.99 0.49
C ASN A 669 -5.38 18.42 1.33
N LEU A 670 -4.56 19.32 1.88
CA LEU A 670 -3.39 18.97 2.69
C LEU A 670 -3.72 18.22 3.99
N THR A 671 -4.98 18.20 4.44
CA THR A 671 -5.39 17.37 5.60
C THR A 671 -5.19 15.87 5.33
N VAL A 672 -5.13 15.45 4.06
CA VAL A 672 -4.87 14.07 3.67
C VAL A 672 -3.45 13.64 4.08
N VAL A 673 -2.48 14.56 4.16
CA VAL A 673 -1.14 14.30 4.72
C VAL A 673 -1.25 13.82 6.18
N GLN A 674 -2.10 14.46 6.98
CA GLN A 674 -2.36 14.04 8.36
C GLN A 674 -2.95 12.62 8.43
N GLN A 675 -3.87 12.31 7.52
CA GLN A 675 -4.48 10.97 7.44
C GLN A 675 -3.42 9.91 7.11
N ALA A 676 -2.48 10.21 6.21
CA ALA A 676 -1.35 9.33 5.89
C ALA A 676 -0.50 9.00 7.13
N PHE A 677 -0.13 10.02 7.93
CA PHE A 677 0.60 9.82 9.19
C PHE A 677 -0.20 8.97 10.19
N ALA A 678 -1.50 9.24 10.33
CA ALA A 678 -2.37 8.51 11.25
C ALA A 678 -2.53 7.03 10.82
N LEU A 679 -2.71 6.79 9.53
CA LEU A 679 -2.81 5.45 8.93
C LEU A 679 -1.51 4.66 9.08
N SER A 680 -0.36 5.28 8.80
CA SER A 680 0.97 4.69 9.03
C SER A 680 1.14 4.27 10.49
N LYS A 681 0.84 5.17 11.44
CA LYS A 681 0.93 4.88 12.88
C LYS A 681 0.00 3.73 13.30
N ALA A 682 -1.24 3.73 12.82
CA ALA A 682 -2.21 2.66 13.11
C ALA A 682 -1.74 1.32 12.55
N THR A 683 -1.26 1.30 11.31
CA THR A 683 -0.76 0.09 10.63
C THR A 683 0.47 -0.47 11.33
N MET A 684 1.45 0.38 11.67
CA MET A 684 2.66 -0.04 12.39
C MET A 684 2.37 -0.49 13.82
N ARG A 685 1.37 0.10 14.50
CA ARG A 685 0.90 -0.38 15.80
C ARG A 685 0.24 -1.75 15.67
N ASN A 686 -0.58 -1.95 14.64
CA ASN A 686 -1.24 -3.22 14.38
C ASN A 686 -0.24 -4.35 14.10
N ILE A 687 0.77 -4.08 13.26
CA ILE A 687 1.88 -5.03 12.99
C ILE A 687 2.58 -5.41 14.29
N ARG A 688 2.97 -4.44 15.12
CA ARG A 688 3.62 -4.71 16.42
C ARG A 688 2.74 -5.53 17.36
N GLN A 689 1.44 -5.25 17.42
CA GLN A 689 0.49 -6.04 18.21
C GLN A 689 0.41 -7.49 17.69
N ASN A 690 0.26 -7.67 16.38
CA ASN A 690 0.15 -8.98 15.77
C ASN A 690 1.42 -9.81 15.99
N LEU A 691 2.60 -9.21 15.81
CA LEU A 691 3.88 -9.87 16.06
C LEU A 691 4.06 -10.20 17.55
N PHE A 692 3.75 -9.26 18.45
CA PHE A 692 3.81 -9.52 19.90
C PHE A 692 2.93 -10.72 20.28
N TRP A 693 1.66 -10.71 19.86
CA TRP A 693 0.75 -11.81 20.16
C TRP A 693 1.17 -13.11 19.48
N ALA A 694 1.68 -13.06 18.25
CA ALA A 694 2.19 -14.23 17.55
C ALA A 694 3.43 -14.85 18.20
N PHE A 695 4.15 -14.16 19.08
CA PHE A 695 5.29 -14.72 19.83
C PHE A 695 4.98 -15.03 21.29
N ALA A 696 4.20 -14.17 21.95
CA ALA A 696 3.95 -14.24 23.38
C ALA A 696 3.31 -15.57 23.78
N TYR A 697 2.29 -16.04 23.03
CA TYR A 697 1.62 -17.29 23.36
C TYR A 697 2.50 -18.53 23.12
N ASN A 698 3.24 -18.60 22.01
CA ASN A 698 4.17 -19.71 21.77
C ASN A 698 5.23 -19.76 22.88
N THR A 699 5.85 -18.61 23.18
CA THR A 699 6.92 -18.54 24.19
C THR A 699 6.42 -18.93 25.58
N ALA A 700 5.19 -18.56 25.93
CA ALA A 700 4.57 -18.93 27.20
C ALA A 700 4.17 -20.42 27.26
N LEU A 701 3.68 -20.99 26.16
CA LEU A 701 3.14 -22.35 26.14
C LEU A 701 4.17 -23.44 25.79
N ILE A 702 5.32 -23.11 25.21
CA ILE A 702 6.41 -24.06 24.98
C ILE A 702 6.89 -24.70 26.30
N PRO A 703 7.21 -23.94 27.38
CA PRO A 703 7.58 -24.56 28.66
C PRO A 703 6.48 -25.42 29.27
N VAL A 704 5.21 -25.02 29.09
CA VAL A 704 4.05 -25.80 29.55
C VAL A 704 3.93 -27.12 28.79
N ALA A 705 4.13 -27.09 27.46
CA ALA A 705 4.16 -28.28 26.61
C ALA A 705 5.38 -29.18 26.89
N ALA A 706 6.51 -28.59 27.27
CA ALA A 706 7.69 -29.32 27.71
C ALA A 706 7.50 -30.02 29.07
N GLY A 707 6.39 -29.75 29.77
CA GLY A 707 6.06 -30.34 31.06
C GLY A 707 6.71 -29.65 32.25
N LEU A 708 7.20 -28.40 32.10
CA LEU A 708 7.82 -27.65 33.20
C LEU A 708 6.88 -27.50 34.40
N LEU A 709 5.57 -27.38 34.18
CA LEU A 709 4.58 -27.26 35.25
C LEU A 709 4.11 -28.59 35.82
N TYR A 710 4.46 -29.72 35.19
CA TYR A 710 3.96 -31.03 35.57
C TYR A 710 4.40 -31.48 36.99
N PRO A 711 5.67 -31.33 37.41
CA PRO A 711 6.11 -31.79 38.74
C PRO A 711 5.40 -31.10 39.91
N TRP A 712 4.98 -29.85 39.74
CA TRP A 712 4.38 -29.05 40.82
C TRP A 712 2.85 -28.96 40.74
N PHE A 713 2.28 -29.00 39.54
CA PHE A 713 0.85 -28.74 39.33
C PHE A 713 0.13 -29.85 38.57
N GLY A 714 0.84 -30.86 38.04
CA GLY A 714 0.27 -31.90 37.20
C GLY A 714 -0.27 -31.40 35.85
N ILE A 715 0.11 -30.19 35.43
CA ILE A 715 -0.38 -29.56 34.20
C ILE A 715 0.52 -29.92 33.02
N LEU A 716 -0.07 -30.45 31.95
CA LEU A 716 0.56 -30.71 30.66
C LEU A 716 -0.29 -30.12 29.54
N LEU A 717 0.37 -29.61 28.49
CA LEU A 717 -0.34 -29.19 27.29
C LEU A 717 -0.54 -30.38 26.35
N SER A 718 -1.79 -30.74 26.08
CA SER A 718 -2.04 -31.77 25.07
C SER A 718 -1.73 -31.25 23.66
N PRO A 719 -1.25 -32.11 22.74
CA PRO A 719 -1.03 -31.74 21.34
C PRO A 719 -2.27 -31.13 20.65
N MET A 720 -3.48 -31.56 21.06
CA MET A 720 -4.74 -31.02 20.54
C MET A 720 -4.97 -29.57 20.99
N LEU A 721 -4.75 -29.27 22.28
CA LEU A 721 -4.85 -27.91 22.79
C LEU A 721 -3.78 -27.01 22.16
N ALA A 722 -2.59 -27.54 21.91
CA ALA A 722 -1.53 -26.84 21.18
C ALA A 722 -1.97 -26.45 19.75
N ALA A 723 -2.54 -27.40 19.00
CA ALA A 723 -3.06 -27.16 17.66
C ALA A 723 -4.24 -26.16 17.66
N ALA A 724 -5.12 -26.23 18.65
CA ALA A 724 -6.22 -25.28 18.80
C ALA A 724 -5.73 -23.85 19.12
N ALA A 725 -4.76 -23.71 20.04
CA ALA A 725 -4.15 -22.43 20.37
C ALA A 725 -3.50 -21.77 19.14
N MET A 726 -2.82 -22.57 18.31
CA MET A 726 -2.25 -22.10 17.05
C MET A 726 -3.31 -21.57 16.08
N ALA A 727 -4.41 -22.30 15.88
CA ALA A 727 -5.50 -21.86 15.02
C ALA A 727 -6.10 -20.54 15.52
N LEU A 728 -6.36 -20.43 16.83
CA LEU A 728 -6.88 -19.21 17.45
C LEU A 728 -5.92 -18.02 17.32
N SER A 729 -4.61 -18.24 17.40
CA SER A 729 -3.61 -17.19 17.22
C SER A 729 -3.66 -16.58 15.81
N SER A 730 -3.77 -17.43 14.77
CA SER A 730 -3.94 -16.96 13.40
C SER A 730 -5.23 -16.13 13.24
N VAL A 731 -6.34 -16.59 13.83
CA VAL A 731 -7.62 -15.86 13.80
C VAL A 731 -7.51 -14.51 14.49
N PHE A 732 -6.86 -14.46 15.65
CA PHE A 732 -6.64 -13.23 16.40
C PHE A 732 -5.86 -12.21 15.58
N VAL A 733 -4.73 -12.62 14.98
CA VAL A 733 -3.90 -11.74 14.15
C VAL A 733 -4.68 -11.20 12.94
N LEU A 734 -5.41 -12.07 12.23
CA LEU A 734 -6.20 -11.68 11.06
C LEU A 734 -7.34 -10.72 11.43
N THR A 735 -8.07 -11.03 12.51
CA THR A 735 -9.18 -10.19 12.98
C THR A 735 -8.68 -8.83 13.46
N ASN A 736 -7.52 -8.82 14.14
CA ASN A 736 -6.89 -7.58 14.56
C ASN A 736 -6.44 -6.73 13.36
N ALA A 737 -5.88 -7.35 12.31
CA ALA A 737 -5.52 -6.63 11.07
C ALA A 737 -6.74 -6.04 10.35
N LEU A 738 -7.85 -6.78 10.27
CA LEU A 738 -9.10 -6.31 9.65
C LEU A 738 -9.73 -5.10 10.36
N ARG A 739 -9.37 -4.81 11.61
CA ARG A 739 -9.82 -3.58 12.31
C ARG A 739 -9.36 -2.31 11.61
N LEU A 740 -8.24 -2.35 10.88
CA LEU A 740 -7.74 -1.21 10.10
C LEU A 740 -8.75 -0.77 9.02
N LYS A 741 -9.60 -1.67 8.51
CA LYS A 741 -10.65 -1.34 7.53
C LYS A 741 -11.70 -0.36 8.06
N ARG A 742 -11.90 -0.30 9.37
CA ARG A 742 -12.92 0.53 10.03
C ARG A 742 -12.34 1.73 10.76
N ILE A 743 -11.06 2.02 10.57
CA ILE A 743 -10.43 3.14 11.26
C ILE A 743 -10.96 4.45 10.68
N ASN A 744 -11.40 5.33 11.58
CA ASN A 744 -11.77 6.69 11.23
C ASN A 744 -10.55 7.58 11.47
N LEU A 745 -10.10 8.27 10.42
CA LEU A 745 -8.87 9.08 10.43
C LEU A 745 -9.19 10.59 10.35
N SER A 746 -10.47 10.95 10.51
CA SER A 746 -10.96 12.34 10.51
C SER A 746 -10.65 13.13 11.79
N THR A 747 -9.77 12.62 12.64
CA THR A 747 -9.27 13.24 13.89
C THR A 747 -7.77 13.02 13.96
#